data_AF-A0A6N8X912-F1
#
_entry.id   AF-A0A6N8X912-F1
#
_cell.length_a   1.000
_cell.length_b   1.000
_cell.length_c   1.000
_cell.angle_alpha   90.00
_cell.angle_beta   90.00
_cell.angle_gamma   90.00
#
_symmetry.space_group_name_H-M   'P 1'
#
loop_
_entity.id
_entity.type
_entity.pdbx_description
1 polymer ?
#
loop_
_entity_poly.entity_id
_entity_poly.type
_entity_poly.pdbx_seq_one_letter_code
_entity_poly.pdbx_strand_id
1 'polypeptide(L)'
;MKSLRLWARALVLLPAIAFTVTACIKDAADIGTSTETAGEARPSGWVDEARVIAAGEAEPESWLAHGQTYDELRFSTLTQINRDTVGILGLAWVKNLDIPHRLQATPLVIDGVMYFTDAWSVAYAVDAQTGEQIWRFDPETDRGSARYSCCGGPANRGVAAYKGKIYFATFDARLVALDQATGEKIWDVDTTHYPTHNPYTITGAPRAVHGKVFIGQSSSEFGLRGHLSAYDAETGELAWRFFTVPGNPSKPFEHPELDEAAKTWGGEWWKLGGGGTVWHAIVYDAKFDQLLFGTGNGAPWPRKIRSPGGGDNLFLGGVMSVNPNTGRMNWFFQMTPADNWDFNACQDIALLDMEIDGKVRSVLLQGPKNGFFYVLDRENGELLRANPYVRLNWATHIDMATGRPVENPEMAYDEKAQWVLPSNAGGHSWQAMAVDPDRGIAYLPVQDMAAWYGLPQSFLDTGEYELDPNRMSLGVDMRPAEDAPPRPENRGYLKALDPLTGEEVWSVERATPYNGGTLATSGGLVFQGDAAGQLTAYDADDGSVLWEYETRGNTPASPITYAIDGEQYLAVLVGRAWRREESDGRLMVFKLGAQGETTRELGDAEMPEPPPLTAGEEDIARGEVLYNRTCVGCHGIDAVATINADLRMMSRDTHDRFQDIVRGGVLADKGMLSFAAAVTEHETELIRQYVIAQALKARAEPTPTQDAAP
;
A
#
# COMPACT_ATOMS: atom_id res chain seq x y z
N MET A 1 42.22 -7.17 58.70
CA MET A 1 43.00 -6.26 59.58
C MET A 1 42.07 -5.21 60.18
N LYS A 2 41.90 -5.29 61.51
CA LYS A 2 41.56 -4.23 62.50
C LYS A 2 41.11 -2.85 61.97
N SER A 3 39.92 -2.39 62.34
CA SER A 3 39.73 -1.51 63.51
C SER A 3 38.27 -1.02 63.68
N LEU A 4 37.72 -1.27 64.87
CA LEU A 4 36.61 -0.54 65.49
C LEU A 4 37.14 0.77 66.12
N ARG A 5 36.26 1.78 66.33
CA ARG A 5 36.00 2.51 67.61
C ARG A 5 35.20 3.82 67.35
N LEU A 6 33.99 3.97 67.92
CA LEU A 6 33.58 4.67 69.18
C LEU A 6 33.09 6.12 68.89
N TRP A 7 31.79 6.48 68.97
CA TRP A 7 30.84 6.67 70.11
C TRP A 7 30.62 8.14 70.55
N ALA A 8 29.35 8.44 70.90
CA ALA A 8 28.78 9.54 71.74
C ALA A 8 27.99 10.64 70.98
N ARG A 9 26.65 10.75 71.04
CA ARG A 9 25.64 10.97 72.12
C ARG A 9 25.30 12.46 72.37
N ALA A 10 24.05 12.86 72.06
CA ALA A 10 23.23 13.85 72.78
C ALA A 10 21.74 13.65 72.36
N LEU A 11 20.90 13.00 73.18
CA LEU A 11 19.85 13.56 74.07
C LEU A 11 18.85 14.51 73.37
N VAL A 12 17.65 14.08 72.98
CA VAL A 12 16.37 13.84 73.72
C VAL A 12 15.37 15.00 73.59
N LEU A 13 14.24 14.73 72.94
CA LEU A 13 12.87 15.07 73.39
C LEU A 13 11.85 14.16 72.68
N LEU A 14 11.14 13.36 73.48
CA LEU A 14 10.02 12.44 73.23
C LEU A 14 8.67 13.21 73.33
N PRO A 15 7.47 12.59 73.20
CA PRO A 15 7.01 11.39 72.46
C PRO A 15 5.71 11.68 71.63
N ALA A 16 5.16 10.77 70.81
CA ALA A 16 4.14 9.81 71.26
C ALA A 16 3.76 8.74 70.20
N ILE A 17 3.94 7.47 70.60
CA ILE A 17 2.97 6.35 70.59
C ILE A 17 2.54 5.85 69.18
N ALA A 18 3.15 4.83 68.58
CA ALA A 18 3.16 3.37 68.87
C ALA A 18 1.92 2.61 68.38
N PHE A 19 2.11 1.68 67.43
CA PHE A 19 1.45 0.36 67.42
C PHE A 19 2.28 -0.66 66.62
N THR A 20 2.38 -1.88 67.16
CA THR A 20 3.19 -3.02 66.74
C THR A 20 2.37 -4.07 65.96
N VAL A 21 2.96 -4.54 64.85
CA VAL A 21 3.15 -5.93 64.37
C VAL A 21 2.21 -7.03 64.90
N THR A 22 1.64 -7.87 64.01
CA THR A 22 1.96 -9.33 63.83
C THR A 22 1.15 -9.93 62.66
N ALA A 23 1.77 -10.86 61.91
CA ALA A 23 1.24 -11.60 60.76
C ALA A 23 0.44 -12.87 61.14
N CYS A 24 -0.48 -13.34 60.27
CA CYS A 24 -0.70 -14.77 59.88
C CYS A 24 -1.95 -15.01 58.97
N ILE A 25 -1.73 -15.75 57.87
CA ILE A 25 -2.48 -16.95 57.36
C ILE A 25 -3.94 -16.85 56.83
N LYS A 26 -4.06 -17.15 55.52
CA LYS A 26 -5.08 -17.88 54.70
C LYS A 26 -6.61 -17.72 54.86
N ASP A 27 -7.20 -17.41 53.69
CA ASP A 27 -8.45 -17.85 53.06
C ASP A 27 -9.78 -17.86 53.85
N ALA A 28 -10.70 -16.97 53.44
CA ALA A 28 -12.06 -17.34 53.02
C ALA A 28 -12.81 -16.14 52.42
N ALA A 29 -13.41 -16.39 51.24
CA ALA A 29 -14.47 -15.66 50.55
C ALA A 29 -15.06 -14.41 51.20
N ASP A 30 -14.92 -13.28 50.50
CA ASP A 30 -15.98 -12.28 50.41
C ASP A 30 -16.09 -11.84 48.95
N ILE A 31 -17.20 -12.20 48.32
CA ILE A 31 -17.57 -11.80 46.96
C ILE A 31 -18.04 -10.35 47.08
N GLY A 32 -17.07 -9.43 47.08
CA GLY A 32 -17.35 -8.02 46.84
C GLY A 32 -17.66 -7.85 45.36
N THR A 33 -18.95 -7.78 45.04
CA THR A 33 -19.43 -7.15 43.80
C THR A 33 -18.81 -5.77 43.71
N SER A 34 -17.74 -5.63 42.92
CA SER A 34 -17.31 -4.34 42.42
C SER A 34 -18.45 -3.83 41.56
N THR A 35 -19.22 -2.89 42.10
CA THR A 35 -20.06 -2.02 41.30
C THR A 35 -19.18 -1.38 40.25
N GLU A 36 -19.23 -1.91 39.03
CA GLU A 36 -18.84 -1.20 37.83
C GLU A 36 -19.52 0.16 37.91
N THR A 37 -18.72 1.21 38.09
CA THR A 37 -19.17 2.56 37.82
C THR A 37 -19.64 2.58 36.37
N ALA A 38 -20.93 2.84 36.18
CA ALA A 38 -21.53 3.09 34.88
C ALA A 38 -20.62 4.03 34.08
N GLY A 39 -20.07 3.52 32.97
CA GLY A 39 -19.15 4.26 32.13
C GLY A 39 -19.80 5.56 31.66
N GLU A 40 -19.05 6.66 31.71
CA GLU A 40 -19.44 7.88 31.00
C GLU A 40 -19.77 7.51 29.54
N ALA A 41 -20.93 7.97 29.06
CA ALA A 41 -21.32 7.76 27.67
C ALA A 41 -20.22 8.36 26.78
N ARG A 42 -19.58 7.51 25.97
CA ARG A 42 -18.53 7.94 25.04
C ARG A 42 -19.11 9.00 24.09
N PRO A 43 -18.38 10.09 23.80
CA PRO A 43 -18.82 11.05 22.80
C PRO A 43 -19.05 10.39 21.44
N SER A 44 -20.03 10.87 20.68
CA SER A 44 -20.22 10.45 19.28
C SER A 44 -18.92 10.66 18.49
N GLY A 45 -18.59 9.72 17.60
CA GLY A 45 -17.37 9.70 16.82
C GLY A 45 -16.16 9.11 17.57
N TRP A 46 -16.23 8.85 18.87
CA TRP A 46 -15.07 8.43 19.65
C TRP A 46 -14.59 7.02 19.28
N VAL A 47 -13.38 6.92 18.73
CA VAL A 47 -12.69 5.65 18.42
C VAL A 47 -11.56 5.41 19.40
N ASP A 48 -11.56 4.26 20.06
CA ASP A 48 -10.46 3.76 20.90
C ASP A 48 -10.20 2.28 20.60
N GLU A 49 -9.13 1.73 21.18
CA GLU A 49 -8.70 0.36 20.91
C GLU A 49 -9.80 -0.65 21.23
N ALA A 50 -10.47 -0.47 22.36
CA ALA A 50 -11.52 -1.36 22.81
C ALA A 50 -12.71 -1.36 21.84
N ARG A 51 -13.10 -0.19 21.30
CA ARG A 51 -14.15 -0.09 20.29
C ARG A 51 -13.76 -0.84 19.01
N VAL A 52 -12.55 -0.59 18.49
CA VAL A 52 -12.09 -1.22 17.23
C VAL A 52 -11.98 -2.75 17.38
N ILE A 53 -11.46 -3.25 18.51
CA ILE A 53 -11.34 -4.70 18.77
C ILE A 53 -12.71 -5.37 18.81
N ALA A 54 -13.71 -4.72 19.41
CA ALA A 54 -15.05 -5.28 19.54
C ALA A 54 -15.94 -5.07 18.30
N ALA A 55 -15.56 -4.20 17.36
CA ALA A 55 -16.45 -3.69 16.33
C ALA A 55 -17.02 -4.78 15.40
N GLY A 56 -16.22 -5.78 15.02
CA GLY A 56 -16.68 -6.84 14.11
C GLY A 56 -17.93 -7.59 14.59
N GLU A 57 -18.10 -7.71 15.92
CA GLU A 57 -19.27 -8.36 16.54
C GLU A 57 -20.27 -7.35 17.12
N ALA A 58 -19.77 -6.29 17.77
CA ALA A 58 -20.60 -5.37 18.55
C ALA A 58 -21.14 -4.19 17.74
N GLU A 59 -20.49 -3.85 16.62
CA GLU A 59 -20.82 -2.69 15.79
C GLU A 59 -20.51 -2.96 14.29
N PRO A 60 -21.05 -4.06 13.71
CA PRO A 60 -20.76 -4.43 12.33
C PRO A 60 -21.24 -3.41 11.30
N GLU A 61 -22.12 -2.48 11.70
CA GLU A 61 -22.57 -1.35 10.91
C GLU A 61 -21.47 -0.31 10.65
N SER A 62 -20.38 -0.30 11.43
CA SER A 62 -19.29 0.67 11.33
C SER A 62 -18.04 0.10 10.66
N TRP A 63 -17.24 1.01 10.11
CA TRP A 63 -15.92 0.71 9.54
C TRP A 63 -14.89 1.62 10.22
N LEU A 64 -14.38 1.20 11.37
CA LEU A 64 -13.65 2.07 12.30
C LEU A 64 -12.15 2.16 12.02
N ALA A 65 -11.57 1.15 11.38
CA ALA A 65 -10.14 1.09 11.05
C ALA A 65 -9.92 0.76 9.56
N HIS A 66 -8.68 0.88 9.09
CA HIS A 66 -8.35 0.73 7.67
C HIS A 66 -8.87 -0.58 7.06
N GLY A 67 -8.74 -1.71 7.77
CA GLY A 67 -9.30 -3.00 7.39
C GLY A 67 -10.58 -3.39 8.15
N GLN A 68 -11.41 -2.42 8.50
CA GLN A 68 -12.60 -2.50 9.39
C GLN A 68 -12.25 -2.59 10.87
N THR A 69 -11.49 -3.63 11.25
CA THR A 69 -10.95 -3.89 12.60
C THR A 69 -9.42 -3.96 12.52
N TYR A 70 -8.76 -4.21 13.66
CA TYR A 70 -7.31 -4.32 13.70
C TYR A 70 -6.75 -5.62 13.11
N ASP A 71 -7.57 -6.66 12.92
CA ASP A 71 -7.16 -7.90 12.25
C ASP A 71 -7.09 -7.78 10.72
N GLU A 72 -7.63 -6.69 10.17
CA GLU A 72 -7.67 -6.34 8.74
C GLU A 72 -8.23 -7.42 7.81
N LEU A 73 -9.18 -8.23 8.29
CA LEU A 73 -9.84 -9.27 7.49
C LEU A 73 -10.66 -8.71 6.31
N ARG A 74 -11.13 -7.46 6.40
CA ARG A 74 -12.04 -6.83 5.42
C ARG A 74 -13.24 -7.71 5.11
N PHE A 75 -13.79 -8.30 6.17
CA PHE A 75 -14.93 -9.20 6.14
C PHE A 75 -16.05 -8.64 7.01
N SER A 76 -17.14 -8.22 6.36
CA SER A 76 -18.30 -7.68 7.08
C SER A 76 -19.32 -8.76 7.41
N THR A 77 -19.81 -8.76 8.64
CA THR A 77 -20.90 -9.65 9.07
C THR A 77 -22.30 -9.14 8.68
N LEU A 78 -22.40 -8.00 7.99
CA LEU A 78 -23.67 -7.48 7.47
C LEU A 78 -24.22 -8.36 6.33
N THR A 79 -25.51 -8.65 6.38
CA THR A 79 -26.17 -9.62 5.47
C THR A 79 -27.40 -9.07 4.73
N GLN A 80 -27.72 -7.78 4.85
CA GLN A 80 -28.88 -7.22 4.14
C GLN A 80 -28.67 -7.28 2.62
N ILE A 81 -27.47 -6.94 2.16
CA ILE A 81 -26.97 -7.22 0.81
C ILE A 81 -26.38 -8.64 0.83
N ASN A 82 -27.03 -9.57 0.13
CA ASN A 82 -26.67 -10.99 0.06
C ASN A 82 -27.00 -11.55 -1.33
N ARG A 83 -26.76 -12.84 -1.56
CA ARG A 83 -27.00 -13.52 -2.85
C ARG A 83 -28.40 -13.29 -3.43
N ASP A 84 -29.42 -13.23 -2.59
CA ASP A 84 -30.82 -13.08 -3.03
C ASP A 84 -31.20 -11.62 -3.30
N THR A 85 -30.50 -10.66 -2.69
CA THR A 85 -30.85 -9.24 -2.75
C THR A 85 -29.89 -8.40 -3.60
N VAL A 86 -28.67 -8.88 -3.88
CA VAL A 86 -27.65 -8.11 -4.60
C VAL A 86 -28.08 -7.70 -6.00
N GLY A 87 -28.97 -8.46 -6.65
CA GLY A 87 -29.51 -8.13 -7.98
C GLY A 87 -30.34 -6.85 -8.04
N ILE A 88 -30.76 -6.29 -6.90
CA ILE A 88 -31.46 -4.99 -6.81
C ILE A 88 -30.59 -3.89 -6.19
N LEU A 89 -29.29 -4.11 -6.06
CA LEU A 89 -28.35 -3.10 -5.61
C LEU A 89 -28.25 -1.98 -6.65
N GLY A 90 -28.39 -0.74 -6.21
CA GLY A 90 -28.35 0.42 -7.10
C GLY A 90 -27.63 1.60 -6.47
N LEU A 91 -27.28 2.57 -7.32
CA LEU A 91 -26.53 3.76 -6.90
C LEU A 91 -27.42 4.64 -6.00
N ALA A 92 -26.96 4.90 -4.78
CA ALA A 92 -27.63 5.75 -3.80
C ALA A 92 -27.24 7.22 -3.99
N TRP A 93 -25.95 7.50 -4.06
CA TRP A 93 -25.40 8.84 -4.26
C TRP A 93 -23.95 8.80 -4.76
N VAL A 94 -23.49 9.93 -5.31
CA VAL A 94 -22.12 10.12 -5.82
C VAL A 94 -21.59 11.46 -5.32
N LYS A 95 -20.34 11.48 -4.87
CA LYS A 95 -19.58 12.71 -4.63
C LYS A 95 -18.44 12.83 -5.64
N ASN A 96 -18.49 13.88 -6.45
CA ASN A 96 -17.40 14.23 -7.36
C ASN A 96 -16.27 14.92 -6.58
N LEU A 97 -15.03 14.56 -6.89
CA LEU A 97 -13.81 15.12 -6.27
C LEU A 97 -13.03 16.01 -7.24
N ASP A 98 -13.40 16.04 -8.52
CA ASP A 98 -12.83 16.91 -9.57
C ASP A 98 -11.29 16.79 -9.69
N ILE A 99 -10.75 15.59 -9.47
CA ILE A 99 -9.31 15.29 -9.62
C ILE A 99 -9.03 14.15 -10.61
N PRO A 100 -8.06 14.28 -11.53
CA PRO A 100 -7.82 13.29 -12.60
C PRO A 100 -6.83 12.19 -12.19
N HIS A 101 -6.84 11.73 -10.93
CA HIS A 101 -5.87 10.77 -10.40
C HIS A 101 -6.50 9.45 -9.97
N ARG A 102 -5.66 8.45 -9.68
CA ARG A 102 -6.09 7.21 -9.06
C ARG A 102 -6.45 7.44 -7.60
N LEU A 103 -7.54 6.84 -7.15
CA LEU A 103 -7.98 6.90 -5.77
C LEU A 103 -7.78 5.55 -5.10
N GLN A 104 -6.98 5.52 -4.05
CA GLN A 104 -6.57 4.27 -3.37
C GLN A 104 -7.11 4.16 -1.94
N ALA A 105 -7.84 5.18 -1.47
CA ALA A 105 -8.24 5.24 -0.08
C ALA A 105 -9.32 4.20 0.26
N THR A 106 -9.18 3.58 1.43
CA THR A 106 -10.31 2.89 2.08
C THR A 106 -10.98 3.91 3.01
N PRO A 107 -12.26 4.26 2.81
CA PRO A 107 -12.95 5.17 3.72
C PRO A 107 -13.16 4.53 5.11
N LEU A 108 -13.29 5.37 6.14
CA LEU A 108 -13.81 4.97 7.44
C LEU A 108 -15.25 5.47 7.58
N VAL A 109 -16.13 4.72 8.23
CA VAL A 109 -17.49 5.16 8.59
C VAL A 109 -17.67 5.00 10.08
N ILE A 110 -17.86 6.12 10.77
CA ILE A 110 -17.94 6.21 12.23
C ILE A 110 -19.16 7.03 12.57
N ASP A 111 -20.15 6.41 13.22
CA ASP A 111 -21.36 7.07 13.72
C ASP A 111 -22.07 7.92 12.64
N GLY A 112 -22.16 7.39 11.41
CA GLY A 112 -22.83 8.02 10.27
C GLY A 112 -21.99 9.02 9.46
N VAL A 113 -20.73 9.26 9.85
CA VAL A 113 -19.81 10.13 9.09
C VAL A 113 -18.76 9.29 8.38
N MET A 114 -18.55 9.58 7.09
CA MET A 114 -17.52 8.92 6.28
C MET A 114 -16.29 9.83 6.12
N TYR A 115 -15.10 9.27 6.39
CA TYR A 115 -13.81 9.95 6.30
C TYR A 115 -12.92 9.28 5.24
N PHE A 116 -12.33 10.08 4.34
CA PHE A 116 -11.43 9.56 3.31
C PHE A 116 -10.48 10.64 2.78
N THR A 117 -9.53 10.23 1.94
CA THR A 117 -8.58 11.13 1.27
C THR A 117 -8.62 10.97 -0.24
N ASP A 118 -8.25 12.03 -0.95
CA ASP A 118 -7.93 11.96 -2.37
C ASP A 118 -6.43 11.65 -2.65
N ALA A 119 -6.05 11.57 -3.92
CA ALA A 119 -4.67 11.28 -4.34
C ALA A 119 -3.63 12.27 -3.81
N TRP A 120 -4.01 13.54 -3.69
CA TRP A 120 -3.17 14.64 -3.21
C TRP A 120 -3.19 14.80 -1.69
N SER A 121 -3.77 13.82 -0.99
CA SER A 121 -3.91 13.82 0.46
C SER A 121 -4.87 14.89 0.99
N VAL A 122 -5.78 15.39 0.17
CA VAL A 122 -6.90 16.20 0.66
C VAL A 122 -7.83 15.29 1.45
N ALA A 123 -8.13 15.65 2.69
CA ALA A 123 -9.01 14.89 3.58
C ALA A 123 -10.45 15.43 3.52
N TYR A 124 -11.41 14.52 3.59
CA TYR A 124 -12.84 14.80 3.53
C TYR A 124 -13.56 14.13 4.70
N ALA A 125 -14.57 14.82 5.24
CA ALA A 125 -15.66 14.20 5.99
C ALA A 125 -16.98 14.51 5.29
N VAL A 126 -17.81 13.47 5.14
CA VAL A 126 -19.12 13.57 4.53
C VAL A 126 -20.14 12.83 5.37
N ASP A 127 -21.39 13.30 5.33
CA ASP A 127 -22.52 12.50 5.81
C ASP A 127 -22.62 11.23 4.94
N ALA A 128 -22.55 10.06 5.57
CA ALA A 128 -22.45 8.80 4.86
C ALA A 128 -23.80 8.33 4.26
N GLN A 129 -24.91 8.98 4.61
CA GLN A 129 -26.23 8.68 4.03
C GLN A 129 -26.51 9.51 2.78
N THR A 130 -26.00 10.74 2.73
CA THR A 130 -26.36 11.75 1.70
C THR A 130 -25.19 12.18 0.82
N GLY A 131 -23.94 11.98 1.28
CA GLY A 131 -22.74 12.50 0.64
C GLY A 131 -22.50 14.00 0.84
N GLU A 132 -23.31 14.68 1.65
CA GLU A 132 -23.12 16.09 1.98
C GLU A 132 -21.79 16.29 2.69
N GLN A 133 -21.02 17.28 2.24
CA GLN A 133 -19.71 17.57 2.83
C GLN A 133 -19.87 18.25 4.19
N ILE A 134 -19.32 17.62 5.23
CA ILE A 134 -19.23 18.21 6.57
C ILE A 134 -18.02 19.15 6.61
N TRP A 135 -16.84 18.64 6.23
CA TRP A 135 -15.63 19.45 6.08
C TRP A 135 -14.72 18.89 4.99
N ARG A 136 -13.80 19.74 4.51
CA ARG A 136 -12.71 19.40 3.59
C ARG A 136 -11.46 20.11 4.07
N PHE A 137 -10.36 19.37 4.18
CA PHE A 137 -9.06 19.91 4.56
C PHE A 137 -8.05 19.65 3.43
N ASP A 138 -7.51 20.74 2.86
CA ASP A 138 -6.43 20.67 1.89
C ASP A 138 -5.10 20.91 2.61
N PRO A 139 -4.20 19.91 2.67
CA PRO A 139 -2.90 20.08 3.30
C PRO A 139 -1.93 20.94 2.47
N GLU A 140 -2.32 21.38 1.26
CA GLU A 140 -1.46 22.10 0.31
C GLU A 140 -0.21 21.28 -0.05
N THR A 141 -0.38 19.97 -0.24
CA THR A 141 0.70 19.03 -0.60
C THR A 141 1.52 19.56 -1.77
N ASP A 142 2.85 19.63 -1.59
CA ASP A 142 3.78 20.10 -2.62
C ASP A 142 3.60 19.30 -3.91
N ARG A 143 3.08 19.93 -4.95
CA ARG A 143 2.84 19.30 -6.27
C ARG A 143 4.14 18.87 -6.94
N GLY A 144 5.26 19.50 -6.57
CA GLY A 144 6.59 19.11 -7.02
C GLY A 144 7.04 17.74 -6.52
N SER A 145 6.48 17.26 -5.41
CA SER A 145 6.79 15.92 -4.89
C SER A 145 6.38 14.78 -5.84
N ALA A 146 5.47 15.02 -6.80
CA ALA A 146 5.04 14.02 -7.79
C ALA A 146 6.20 13.40 -8.60
N ARG A 147 7.33 14.11 -8.76
CA ARG A 147 8.54 13.56 -9.41
C ARG A 147 9.16 12.38 -8.64
N TYR A 148 8.90 12.30 -7.35
CA TYR A 148 9.39 11.24 -6.45
C TYR A 148 8.37 10.10 -6.31
N SER A 149 7.35 10.08 -7.16
CA SER A 149 6.46 8.93 -7.30
C SER A 149 7.13 7.82 -8.12
N CYS A 150 7.34 6.65 -7.51
CA CYS A 150 7.66 5.41 -8.25
C CYS A 150 6.54 4.94 -9.16
N CYS A 151 5.30 5.30 -8.81
CA CYS A 151 4.14 4.49 -9.09
C CYS A 151 3.05 5.33 -9.79
N GLY A 152 3.50 6.21 -10.68
CA GLY A 152 2.70 7.01 -11.61
C GLY A 152 1.86 8.15 -11.05
N GLY A 153 2.17 8.70 -9.89
CA GLY A 153 1.59 9.95 -9.43
C GLY A 153 1.36 9.98 -7.92
N PRO A 154 0.77 11.07 -7.42
CA PRO A 154 0.39 11.14 -6.01
C PRO A 154 -0.67 10.07 -5.71
N ALA A 155 -0.62 9.50 -4.51
CA ALA A 155 -1.57 8.51 -4.03
C ALA A 155 -1.69 8.59 -2.52
N ASN A 156 -2.88 8.24 -2.01
CA ASN A 156 -3.15 8.14 -0.58
C ASN A 156 -4.13 6.99 -0.31
N ARG A 157 -3.85 6.16 0.69
CA ARG A 157 -4.65 4.97 1.04
C ARG A 157 -5.64 5.19 2.18
N GLY A 158 -5.74 6.40 2.71
CA GLY A 158 -6.81 6.80 3.64
C GLY A 158 -6.30 7.30 4.98
N VAL A 159 -7.22 7.31 5.94
CA VAL A 159 -7.05 7.92 7.25
C VAL A 159 -7.03 6.88 8.37
N ALA A 160 -6.60 7.29 9.56
CA ALA A 160 -6.91 6.64 10.83
C ALA A 160 -7.82 7.54 11.67
N ALA A 161 -8.65 6.95 12.52
CA ALA A 161 -9.40 7.67 13.55
C ALA A 161 -8.99 7.19 14.94
N TYR A 162 -8.74 8.12 15.87
CA TYR A 162 -8.41 7.77 17.24
C TYR A 162 -8.65 8.95 18.19
N LYS A 163 -9.45 8.73 19.23
CA LYS A 163 -9.77 9.67 20.32
C LYS A 163 -10.19 11.06 19.84
N GLY A 164 -11.17 11.10 18.94
CA GLY A 164 -11.77 12.34 18.42
C GLY A 164 -10.93 13.05 17.36
N LYS A 165 -9.95 12.37 16.76
CA LYS A 165 -9.06 12.93 15.75
C LYS A 165 -8.97 12.05 14.53
N ILE A 166 -8.77 12.69 13.38
CA ILE A 166 -8.48 12.04 12.09
C ILE A 166 -7.02 12.28 11.74
N TYR A 167 -6.30 11.21 11.40
CA TYR A 167 -4.89 11.25 11.04
C TYR A 167 -4.70 10.78 9.61
N PHE A 168 -3.86 11.47 8.86
CA PHE A 168 -3.45 11.05 7.53
C PHE A 168 -2.05 11.57 7.23
N ALA A 169 -1.37 10.90 6.31
CA ALA A 169 -0.06 11.32 5.86
C ALA A 169 -0.18 11.98 4.49
N THR A 170 0.56 13.05 4.25
CA THR A 170 0.59 13.74 2.97
C THR A 170 1.60 13.10 2.03
N PHE A 171 1.37 13.24 0.72
CA PHE A 171 2.28 12.69 -0.28
C PHE A 171 3.70 13.30 -0.19
N ASP A 172 3.82 14.55 0.29
CA ASP A 172 5.09 15.23 0.58
C ASP A 172 5.69 14.91 1.98
N ALA A 173 5.28 13.78 2.57
CA ALA A 173 5.85 13.17 3.76
C ALA A 173 5.63 13.90 5.10
N ARG A 174 4.50 14.59 5.26
CA ARG A 174 4.01 15.08 6.56
C ARG A 174 2.99 14.12 7.15
N LEU A 175 2.87 14.12 8.47
CA LEU A 175 1.78 13.48 9.20
C LEU A 175 0.91 14.59 9.80
N VAL A 176 -0.40 14.51 9.61
CA VAL A 176 -1.36 15.55 9.99
C VAL A 176 -2.42 14.95 10.89
N ALA A 177 -2.80 15.67 11.95
CA ALA A 177 -3.97 15.39 12.77
C ALA A 177 -4.99 16.52 12.67
N LEU A 178 -6.25 16.14 12.48
CA LEU A 178 -7.41 17.03 12.44
C LEU A 178 -8.35 16.68 13.58
N ASP A 179 -9.06 17.69 14.09
CA ASP A 179 -10.27 17.46 14.87
C ASP A 179 -11.29 16.72 14.01
N GLN A 180 -11.84 15.63 14.52
CA GLN A 180 -12.72 14.75 13.75
C GLN A 180 -14.05 15.41 13.37
N ALA A 181 -14.57 16.31 14.20
CA ALA A 181 -15.85 16.95 13.98
C ALA A 181 -15.74 18.16 13.05
N THR A 182 -14.68 18.96 13.21
CA THR A 182 -14.55 20.26 12.52
C THR A 182 -13.60 20.22 11.32
N GLY A 183 -12.68 19.26 11.26
CA GLY A 183 -11.59 19.24 10.29
C GLY A 183 -10.50 20.29 10.57
N GLU A 184 -10.53 20.96 11.73
CA GLU A 184 -9.50 21.91 12.12
C GLU A 184 -8.18 21.19 12.42
N LYS A 185 -7.08 21.75 11.91
CA LYS A 185 -5.74 21.18 12.11
C LYS A 185 -5.29 21.30 13.55
N ILE A 186 -4.95 20.18 14.16
CA ILE A 186 -4.40 20.10 15.52
C ILE A 186 -2.88 20.19 15.45
N TRP A 187 -2.26 19.33 14.65
CA TRP A 187 -0.81 19.35 14.40
C TRP A 187 -0.47 18.83 13.00
N ASP A 188 0.74 19.16 12.54
CA ASP A 188 1.26 18.88 11.20
C ASP A 188 2.79 18.79 11.31
N VAL A 189 3.33 17.58 11.18
CA VAL A 189 4.75 17.30 11.43
C VAL A 189 5.40 16.71 10.19
N ASP A 190 6.56 17.26 9.83
CA ASP A 190 7.43 16.66 8.82
C ASP A 190 8.00 15.36 9.35
N THR A 191 7.82 14.24 8.63
CA THR A 191 8.36 12.95 9.09
C THR A 191 9.85 12.77 8.77
N THR A 192 10.43 13.69 7.99
CA THR A 192 11.76 13.63 7.37
C THR A 192 12.83 14.44 8.12
N HIS A 193 13.02 14.19 9.41
CA HIS A 193 13.97 14.94 10.24
C HIS A 193 15.47 14.63 10.04
N TYR A 194 15.89 14.09 8.89
CA TYR A 194 17.29 13.71 8.67
C TYR A 194 17.70 13.80 7.19
N PRO A 195 18.99 14.05 6.88
CA PRO A 195 19.44 14.23 5.50
C PRO A 195 19.31 12.94 4.69
N THR A 196 18.66 13.02 3.54
CA THR A 196 18.52 11.94 2.56
C THR A 196 18.98 12.39 1.18
N HIS A 197 19.29 11.43 0.30
CA HIS A 197 19.68 11.72 -1.08
C HIS A 197 18.52 12.32 -1.89
N ASN A 198 17.31 11.83 -1.64
CA ASN A 198 16.06 12.30 -2.24
C ASN A 198 15.00 12.53 -1.14
N PRO A 199 14.01 13.41 -1.34
CA PRO A 199 12.85 13.53 -0.45
C PRO A 199 12.05 12.22 -0.35
N TYR A 200 11.48 11.95 0.82
CA TYR A 200 10.49 10.88 0.99
C TYR A 200 9.14 11.28 0.43
N THR A 201 8.30 10.28 0.15
CA THR A 201 6.86 10.44 -0.05
C THR A 201 6.11 9.49 0.89
N ILE A 202 4.82 9.74 1.16
CA ILE A 202 3.97 8.79 1.90
C ILE A 202 2.70 8.51 1.12
N THR A 203 2.35 7.23 1.01
CA THR A 203 1.14 6.77 0.31
C THR A 203 0.21 5.94 1.20
N GLY A 204 0.74 5.25 2.21
CA GLY A 204 -0.02 4.38 3.11
C GLY A 204 -0.91 5.14 4.09
N ALA A 205 -1.97 4.47 4.55
CA ALA A 205 -2.80 4.98 5.64
C ALA A 205 -2.10 4.74 6.99
N PRO A 206 -2.07 5.73 7.91
CA PRO A 206 -1.56 5.51 9.25
C PRO A 206 -2.42 4.51 10.03
N ARG A 207 -1.86 3.90 11.08
CA ARG A 207 -2.62 3.18 12.11
C ARG A 207 -2.48 3.89 13.44
N ALA A 208 -3.49 3.80 14.32
CA ALA A 208 -3.46 4.43 15.63
C ALA A 208 -3.88 3.47 16.73
N VAL A 209 -3.03 3.34 17.75
CA VAL A 209 -3.21 2.47 18.93
C VAL A 209 -2.23 2.94 20.02
N HIS A 210 -2.52 2.71 21.29
CA HIS A 210 -1.66 3.03 22.45
C HIS A 210 -1.28 4.51 22.55
N GLY A 211 -2.20 5.40 22.17
CA GLY A 211 -1.92 6.84 22.13
C GLY A 211 -0.87 7.24 21.10
N LYS A 212 -0.63 6.40 20.08
CA LYS A 212 0.36 6.65 19.03
C LYS A 212 -0.22 6.46 17.65
N VAL A 213 0.37 7.16 16.69
CA VAL A 213 0.09 7.06 15.27
C VAL A 213 1.34 6.52 14.57
N PHE A 214 1.17 5.43 13.84
CA PHE A 214 2.23 4.70 13.15
C PHE A 214 2.17 4.99 11.66
N ILE A 215 3.30 5.40 11.11
CA ILE A 215 3.42 5.67 9.67
C ILE A 215 4.84 5.37 9.19
N GLY A 216 4.93 4.73 8.03
CA GLY A 216 6.18 4.53 7.30
C GLY A 216 6.27 5.45 6.08
N GLN A 217 7.04 5.06 5.07
CA GLN A 217 7.44 5.94 3.96
C GLN A 217 7.53 5.18 2.64
N SER A 218 7.48 5.91 1.52
CA SER A 218 7.79 5.48 0.14
C SER A 218 8.97 6.32 -0.40
N SER A 219 9.74 5.94 -1.42
CA SER A 219 9.84 4.63 -2.07
C SER A 219 11.32 4.25 -2.24
N SER A 220 11.63 2.95 -2.13
CA SER A 220 13.01 2.45 -2.24
C SER A 220 13.64 2.76 -3.61
N GLU A 221 12.82 2.98 -4.65
CA GLU A 221 13.23 3.31 -6.03
C GLU A 221 14.04 4.60 -6.14
N PHE A 222 14.06 5.46 -5.11
CA PHE A 222 14.85 6.69 -5.08
C PHE A 222 16.09 6.61 -4.17
N GLY A 223 16.53 5.41 -3.78
CA GLY A 223 17.73 5.25 -2.95
C GLY A 223 17.53 5.71 -1.50
N LEU A 224 16.38 5.36 -0.93
CA LEU A 224 15.95 5.79 0.41
C LEU A 224 16.18 4.69 1.46
N ARG A 225 16.27 5.10 2.75
CA ARG A 225 16.48 4.19 3.89
C ARG A 225 15.19 4.01 4.67
N GLY A 226 14.59 2.83 4.59
CA GLY A 226 13.29 2.54 5.18
C GLY A 226 13.24 2.65 6.70
N HIS A 227 12.09 3.07 7.21
CA HIS A 227 11.75 3.02 8.63
C HIS A 227 10.24 3.03 8.87
N LEU A 228 9.84 2.59 10.06
CA LEU A 228 8.54 2.86 10.67
C LEU A 228 8.73 3.85 11.82
N SER A 229 7.82 4.81 11.97
CA SER A 229 7.84 5.76 13.09
C SER A 229 6.53 5.74 13.85
N ALA A 230 6.60 5.97 15.16
CA ALA A 230 5.45 6.21 16.02
C ALA A 230 5.50 7.65 16.52
N TYR A 231 4.38 8.34 16.39
CA TYR A 231 4.17 9.71 16.89
C TYR A 231 3.12 9.70 17.98
N ASP A 232 3.29 10.52 19.00
CA ASP A 232 2.26 10.75 20.01
C ASP A 232 0.98 11.31 19.34
N ALA A 233 -0.16 10.67 19.61
CA ALA A 233 -1.42 10.99 18.94
C ALA A 233 -1.95 12.39 19.28
N GLU A 234 -1.64 12.91 20.48
CA GLU A 234 -2.12 14.21 20.93
C GLU A 234 -1.26 15.36 20.41
N THR A 235 0.07 15.16 20.37
CA THR A 235 1.04 16.25 20.15
C THR A 235 1.79 16.17 18.82
N GLY A 236 1.81 15.00 18.17
CA GLY A 236 2.63 14.76 16.99
C GLY A 236 4.13 14.59 17.29
N GLU A 237 4.54 14.52 18.56
CA GLU A 237 5.94 14.30 18.93
C GLU A 237 6.40 12.88 18.55
N LEU A 238 7.61 12.76 17.97
CA LEU A 238 8.19 11.45 17.64
C LEU A 238 8.47 10.66 18.93
N ALA A 239 7.73 9.57 19.14
CA ALA A 239 7.92 8.68 20.28
C ALA A 239 9.08 7.69 20.06
N TRP A 240 9.09 7.01 18.91
CA TRP A 240 10.18 6.13 18.52
C TRP A 240 10.25 5.95 16.99
N ARG A 241 11.40 5.48 16.51
CA ARG A 241 11.62 5.12 15.10
C ARG A 241 12.41 3.83 14.98
N PHE A 242 11.95 2.93 14.13
CA PHE A 242 12.62 1.69 13.78
C PHE A 242 13.08 1.75 12.32
N PHE A 243 14.39 1.93 12.09
CA PHE A 243 14.98 1.75 10.76
C PHE A 243 15.00 0.26 10.38
N THR A 244 14.60 -0.05 9.14
CA THR A 244 14.50 -1.44 8.64
C THR A 244 15.78 -1.95 8.01
N VAL A 245 16.73 -1.07 7.70
CA VAL A 245 18.05 -1.42 7.16
C VAL A 245 19.16 -0.65 7.88
N PRO A 246 20.36 -1.25 8.04
CA PRO A 246 21.48 -0.63 8.74
C PRO A 246 22.01 0.60 7.98
N GLY A 247 22.45 1.60 8.73
CA GLY A 247 23.12 2.78 8.18
C GLY A 247 24.61 2.54 7.96
N ASN A 248 25.40 3.62 7.97
CA ASN A 248 26.85 3.52 7.87
C ASN A 248 27.43 2.77 9.10
N PRO A 249 28.07 1.59 8.91
CA PRO A 249 28.53 0.74 10.01
C PRO A 249 29.70 1.33 10.81
N SER A 250 30.29 2.44 10.34
CA SER A 250 31.28 3.21 11.11
C SER A 250 30.65 4.14 12.17
N LYS A 251 29.32 4.28 12.19
CA LYS A 251 28.56 5.04 13.18
C LYS A 251 27.81 4.11 14.13
N PRO A 252 27.46 4.56 15.35
CA PRO A 252 26.55 3.82 16.22
C PRO A 252 25.21 3.59 15.51
N PHE A 253 24.68 2.38 15.62
CA PHE A 253 23.35 2.06 15.14
C PHE A 253 22.26 2.59 16.08
N GLU A 254 21.10 2.91 15.51
CA GLU A 254 19.98 3.52 16.24
C GLU A 254 19.28 2.54 17.20
N HIS A 255 19.36 1.24 16.91
CA HIS A 255 18.82 0.16 17.74
C HIS A 255 19.63 -1.14 17.50
N PRO A 256 19.71 -2.03 18.50
CA PRO A 256 20.64 -3.18 18.46
C PRO A 256 20.30 -4.24 17.41
N GLU A 257 19.07 -4.26 16.91
CA GLU A 257 18.66 -5.14 15.82
C GLU A 257 19.48 -4.87 14.54
N LEU A 258 19.96 -3.63 14.35
CA LEU A 258 20.82 -3.27 13.22
C LEU A 258 22.25 -3.82 13.33
N ASP A 259 22.74 -4.12 14.53
CA ASP A 259 24.06 -4.75 14.70
C ASP A 259 24.10 -6.13 14.05
N GLU A 260 23.04 -6.93 14.22
CA GLU A 260 22.90 -8.22 13.55
C GLU A 260 22.57 -8.05 12.07
N ALA A 261 21.69 -7.09 11.73
CA ALA A 261 21.34 -6.83 10.35
C ALA A 261 22.58 -6.48 9.52
N ALA A 262 23.45 -5.59 10.00
CA ALA A 262 24.65 -5.12 9.29
C ALA A 262 25.64 -6.25 8.91
N LYS A 263 25.64 -7.39 9.63
CA LYS A 263 26.47 -8.55 9.28
C LYS A 263 26.01 -9.25 8.00
N THR A 264 24.77 -8.98 7.58
CA THR A 264 24.16 -9.55 6.37
C THR A 264 24.28 -8.64 5.15
N TRP A 265 25.02 -7.54 5.24
CA TRP A 265 25.27 -6.61 4.15
C TRP A 265 26.75 -6.52 3.79
N GLY A 266 27.04 -6.38 2.50
CA GLY A 266 28.37 -6.17 1.93
C GLY A 266 28.51 -4.81 1.22
N GLY A 267 29.75 -4.35 1.06
CA GLY A 267 30.06 -3.09 0.37
C GLY A 267 29.59 -1.84 1.12
N GLU A 268 29.23 -0.79 0.37
CA GLU A 268 28.85 0.53 0.91
C GLU A 268 27.37 0.87 0.70
N TRP A 269 26.48 -0.09 1.01
CA TRP A 269 25.03 0.01 0.76
C TRP A 269 24.39 1.29 1.32
N TRP A 270 24.90 1.82 2.45
CA TRP A 270 24.36 3.02 3.09
C TRP A 270 24.51 4.29 2.26
N LYS A 271 25.40 4.30 1.26
CA LYS A 271 25.49 5.40 0.27
C LYS A 271 24.39 5.36 -0.79
N LEU A 272 23.71 4.21 -0.90
CA LEU A 272 22.63 3.98 -1.85
C LEU A 272 21.25 3.95 -1.18
N GLY A 273 21.19 4.17 0.14
CA GLY A 273 19.99 4.12 0.97
C GLY A 273 19.65 2.74 1.51
N GLY A 274 19.83 1.69 0.70
CA GLY A 274 19.59 0.29 1.09
C GLY A 274 18.16 -0.20 0.90
N GLY A 275 17.16 0.69 0.94
CA GLY A 275 15.74 0.36 0.71
C GLY A 275 14.99 0.01 2.00
N GLY A 276 14.04 -0.92 1.92
CA GLY A 276 13.30 -1.45 3.08
C GLY A 276 12.15 -0.56 3.54
N THR A 277 11.66 0.34 2.69
CA THR A 277 10.56 1.28 2.99
C THR A 277 9.27 0.59 3.43
N VAL A 278 8.63 1.07 4.50
CA VAL A 278 7.36 0.54 5.04
C VAL A 278 6.21 1.38 4.50
N TRP A 279 5.73 1.06 3.29
CA TRP A 279 4.86 1.98 2.54
C TRP A 279 3.36 1.66 2.60
N HIS A 280 2.96 0.51 3.18
CA HIS A 280 1.55 0.08 3.21
C HIS A 280 1.15 -0.67 4.48
N ALA A 281 1.33 -2.00 4.57
CA ALA A 281 0.79 -2.80 5.67
C ALA A 281 1.43 -2.49 7.03
N ILE A 282 0.58 -2.05 7.97
CA ILE A 282 0.86 -1.88 9.39
C ILE A 282 -0.39 -2.37 10.12
N VAL A 283 -0.28 -3.42 10.94
CA VAL A 283 -1.41 -4.10 11.57
C VAL A 283 -1.16 -4.22 13.06
N TYR A 284 -2.16 -3.93 13.88
CA TYR A 284 -2.06 -4.11 15.32
C TYR A 284 -2.68 -5.45 15.73
N ASP A 285 -1.92 -6.26 16.42
CA ASP A 285 -2.41 -7.52 16.97
C ASP A 285 -2.71 -7.34 18.46
N ALA A 286 -3.99 -7.19 18.77
CA ALA A 286 -4.46 -7.02 20.13
C ALA A 286 -4.23 -8.25 21.02
N LYS A 287 -4.10 -9.45 20.45
CA LYS A 287 -3.94 -10.70 21.22
C LYS A 287 -2.57 -10.77 21.88
N PHE A 288 -1.54 -10.32 21.17
CA PHE A 288 -0.15 -10.36 21.63
C PHE A 288 0.44 -8.98 21.92
N ASP A 289 -0.36 -7.91 21.81
CA ASP A 289 0.04 -6.52 22.01
C ASP A 289 1.30 -6.15 21.18
N GLN A 290 1.20 -6.35 19.87
CA GLN A 290 2.30 -6.16 18.93
C GLN A 290 1.84 -5.42 17.67
N LEU A 291 2.77 -4.70 17.03
CA LEU A 291 2.59 -4.17 15.68
C LEU A 291 3.32 -5.05 14.68
N LEU A 292 2.59 -5.45 13.65
CA LEU A 292 3.07 -6.23 12.53
C LEU A 292 3.18 -5.29 11.33
N PHE A 293 4.32 -5.28 10.64
CA PHE A 293 4.45 -4.49 9.42
C PHE A 293 5.36 -5.15 8.40
N GLY A 294 5.04 -4.88 7.14
CA GLY A 294 5.79 -5.35 5.98
C GLY A 294 6.96 -4.44 5.62
N THR A 295 8.08 -5.02 5.19
CA THR A 295 9.27 -4.26 4.77
C THR A 295 9.45 -4.25 3.25
N GLY A 296 10.01 -3.13 2.78
CA GLY A 296 10.25 -2.84 1.38
C GLY A 296 11.34 -3.69 0.72
N ASN A 297 11.48 -3.46 -0.58
CA ASN A 297 12.51 -4.00 -1.46
C ASN A 297 13.85 -3.28 -1.25
N GLY A 298 14.92 -3.84 -1.81
CA GLY A 298 16.25 -3.23 -1.73
C GLY A 298 16.43 -2.02 -2.65
N ALA A 299 17.31 -1.08 -2.26
CA ALA A 299 17.71 0.06 -3.09
C ALA A 299 19.24 0.12 -3.29
N PRO A 300 19.75 0.09 -4.54
CA PRO A 300 19.03 -0.27 -5.78
C PRO A 300 18.58 -1.74 -5.76
N TRP A 301 17.77 -2.16 -6.75
CA TRP A 301 17.18 -3.49 -6.77
C TRP A 301 18.22 -4.62 -6.89
N PRO A 302 19.26 -4.54 -7.76
CA PRO A 302 20.19 -5.66 -7.88
C PRO A 302 21.11 -5.79 -6.67
N ARG A 303 21.12 -6.97 -6.04
CA ARG A 303 22.02 -7.28 -4.92
C ARG A 303 23.50 -7.19 -5.28
N LYS A 304 23.87 -7.43 -6.54
CA LYS A 304 25.25 -7.29 -7.05
C LYS A 304 25.77 -5.85 -6.99
N ILE A 305 24.86 -4.87 -7.07
CA ILE A 305 25.17 -3.44 -6.92
C ILE A 305 25.00 -3.02 -5.46
N ARG A 306 23.86 -3.36 -4.86
CA ARG A 306 23.47 -2.91 -3.52
C ARG A 306 24.35 -3.49 -2.41
N SER A 307 24.70 -4.76 -2.52
CA SER A 307 25.42 -5.52 -1.49
C SER A 307 26.44 -6.49 -2.12
N PRO A 308 27.54 -5.98 -2.69
CA PRO A 308 28.60 -6.81 -3.26
C PRO A 308 29.14 -7.78 -2.20
N GLY A 309 29.24 -9.06 -2.55
CA GLY A 309 29.59 -10.14 -1.61
C GLY A 309 28.37 -10.89 -1.06
N GLY A 310 27.16 -10.42 -1.34
CA GLY A 310 25.91 -11.10 -1.00
C GLY A 310 25.46 -10.82 0.43
N GLY A 311 24.79 -11.81 1.03
CA GLY A 311 24.14 -11.69 2.33
C GLY A 311 22.64 -11.41 2.20
N ASP A 312 21.91 -11.76 3.25
CA ASP A 312 20.45 -11.72 3.28
C ASP A 312 19.88 -10.29 3.22
N ASN A 313 20.71 -9.27 3.48
CA ASN A 313 20.34 -7.87 3.49
C ASN A 313 19.14 -7.58 4.40
N LEU A 314 19.24 -7.99 5.66
CA LEU A 314 18.18 -7.80 6.65
C LEU A 314 17.90 -6.28 6.88
N PHE A 315 16.65 -5.84 7.01
CA PHE A 315 15.40 -6.61 7.08
C PHE A 315 14.54 -6.44 5.82
N LEU A 316 15.12 -6.53 4.61
CA LEU A 316 14.37 -6.39 3.35
C LEU A 316 13.37 -7.52 3.12
N GLY A 317 12.25 -7.21 2.44
CA GLY A 317 11.33 -8.20 1.87
C GLY A 317 10.77 -9.21 2.88
N GLY A 318 10.30 -8.76 4.03
CA GLY A 318 9.74 -9.63 5.06
C GLY A 318 8.72 -8.94 5.95
N VAL A 319 8.26 -9.64 6.97
CA VAL A 319 7.30 -9.14 7.98
C VAL A 319 7.94 -9.14 9.35
N MET A 320 7.70 -8.07 10.09
CA MET A 320 8.29 -7.81 11.39
C MET A 320 7.22 -7.60 12.44
N SER A 321 7.46 -8.13 13.63
CA SER A 321 6.73 -7.76 14.84
C SER A 321 7.58 -6.84 15.71
N VAL A 322 7.00 -5.74 16.17
CA VAL A 322 7.59 -4.84 17.17
C VAL A 322 6.60 -4.54 18.29
N ASN A 323 7.13 -4.21 19.46
CA ASN A 323 6.33 -3.68 20.55
C ASN A 323 5.80 -2.26 20.20
N PRO A 324 4.49 -1.99 20.30
CA PRO A 324 3.89 -0.71 19.88
C PRO A 324 4.38 0.49 20.70
N ASN A 325 4.77 0.27 21.95
CA ASN A 325 5.18 1.34 22.85
C ASN A 325 6.64 1.74 22.69
N THR A 326 7.51 0.80 22.31
CA THR A 326 8.97 0.98 22.31
C THR A 326 9.62 0.84 20.94
N GLY A 327 8.93 0.22 19.97
CA GLY A 327 9.47 -0.09 18.65
C GLY A 327 10.50 -1.22 18.63
N ARG A 328 10.74 -1.92 19.76
CA ARG A 328 11.70 -3.03 19.83
C ARG A 328 11.14 -4.27 19.15
N MET A 329 11.98 -4.97 18.40
CA MET A 329 11.57 -6.14 17.62
C MET A 329 11.31 -7.34 18.52
N ASN A 330 10.17 -8.00 18.28
CA ASN A 330 9.84 -9.28 18.89
C ASN A 330 10.39 -10.42 18.03
N TRP A 331 10.12 -10.38 16.72
CA TRP A 331 10.55 -11.36 15.74
C TRP A 331 10.51 -10.77 14.32
N PHE A 332 11.20 -11.42 13.37
CA PHE A 332 11.18 -11.09 11.96
C PHE A 332 11.23 -12.36 11.11
N PHE A 333 10.43 -12.43 10.05
CA PHE A 333 10.48 -13.48 9.04
C PHE A 333 10.75 -12.87 7.66
N GLN A 334 11.82 -13.33 7.01
CA GLN A 334 12.22 -12.83 5.69
C GLN A 334 11.62 -13.69 4.58
N MET A 335 10.72 -13.11 3.78
CA MET A 335 10.05 -13.81 2.67
C MET A 335 10.91 -13.82 1.39
N THR A 336 11.71 -12.77 1.18
CA THR A 336 12.63 -12.66 0.05
C THR A 336 14.04 -12.28 0.52
N PRO A 337 14.84 -13.24 1.00
CA PRO A 337 16.25 -13.01 1.33
C PRO A 337 17.02 -12.45 0.14
N ALA A 338 17.85 -11.43 0.40
CA ALA A 338 18.65 -10.77 -0.61
C ALA A 338 17.84 -10.31 -1.84
N ASP A 339 16.64 -9.75 -1.62
CA ASP A 339 15.72 -9.28 -2.67
C ASP A 339 16.44 -8.64 -3.87
N ASN A 340 16.11 -9.13 -5.06
CA ASN A 340 16.75 -8.74 -6.30
C ASN A 340 15.74 -8.17 -7.31
N TRP A 341 14.44 -8.19 -7.04
CA TRP A 341 13.40 -8.05 -8.08
C TRP A 341 12.33 -7.00 -7.81
N ASP A 342 12.49 -6.19 -6.75
CA ASP A 342 11.41 -5.39 -6.15
C ASP A 342 10.33 -6.28 -5.51
N PHE A 343 10.75 -7.35 -4.83
CA PHE A 343 9.87 -8.22 -4.06
C PHE A 343 9.82 -7.79 -2.60
N ASN A 344 9.13 -6.67 -2.37
CA ASN A 344 8.75 -6.25 -1.04
C ASN A 344 7.64 -7.12 -0.45
N ALA A 345 7.46 -7.01 0.87
CA ALA A 345 6.42 -7.66 1.64
C ALA A 345 5.50 -6.64 2.33
N CYS A 346 5.26 -5.49 1.69
CA CYS A 346 4.40 -4.43 2.24
C CYS A 346 2.90 -4.68 2.00
N GLN A 347 2.54 -5.76 1.32
CA GLN A 347 1.16 -6.17 0.99
C GLN A 347 0.33 -6.45 2.25
N ASP A 348 -1.00 -6.38 2.13
CA ASP A 348 -1.93 -6.49 3.26
C ASP A 348 -1.69 -7.75 4.12
N ILE A 349 -1.82 -7.58 5.42
CA ILE A 349 -1.63 -8.60 6.43
C ILE A 349 -2.99 -8.83 7.09
N ALA A 350 -3.48 -10.07 7.10
CA ALA A 350 -4.72 -10.42 7.79
C ALA A 350 -4.43 -11.37 8.97
N LEU A 351 -5.16 -11.21 10.07
CA LEU A 351 -4.97 -11.99 11.29
C LEU A 351 -6.21 -12.82 11.60
N LEU A 352 -6.05 -14.13 11.77
CA LEU A 352 -7.13 -14.98 12.30
C LEU A 352 -6.57 -16.13 13.13
N ASP A 353 -7.46 -16.87 13.78
CA ASP A 353 -7.11 -18.15 14.38
C ASP A 353 -7.60 -19.28 13.44
N MET A 354 -6.73 -20.23 13.08
CA MET A 354 -7.04 -21.35 12.17
C MET A 354 -6.69 -22.70 12.80
N GLU A 355 -7.45 -23.75 12.49
CA GLU A 355 -7.03 -25.11 12.80
C GLU A 355 -5.97 -25.59 11.80
N ILE A 356 -4.77 -25.89 12.31
CA ILE A 356 -3.63 -26.39 11.53
C ILE A 356 -3.07 -27.60 12.24
N ASP A 357 -3.02 -28.74 11.54
CA ASP A 357 -2.51 -30.01 12.05
C ASP A 357 -3.18 -30.43 13.39
N GLY A 358 -4.50 -30.20 13.50
CA GLY A 358 -5.32 -30.52 14.66
C GLY A 358 -5.16 -29.59 15.86
N LYS A 359 -4.55 -28.40 15.67
CA LYS A 359 -4.38 -27.38 16.71
C LYS A 359 -4.84 -26.02 16.20
N VAL A 360 -5.53 -25.27 17.04
CA VAL A 360 -5.81 -23.85 16.74
C VAL A 360 -4.51 -23.06 16.87
N ARG A 361 -4.13 -22.38 15.79
CA ARG A 361 -2.96 -21.50 15.69
C ARG A 361 -3.42 -20.08 15.41
N SER A 362 -2.77 -19.12 16.04
CA SER A 362 -2.98 -17.70 15.74
C SER A 362 -2.07 -17.32 14.58
N VAL A 363 -2.67 -17.01 13.44
CA VAL A 363 -1.93 -16.87 12.18
C VAL A 363 -1.97 -15.47 11.61
N LEU A 364 -0.89 -15.16 10.91
CA LEU A 364 -0.74 -14.06 9.98
C LEU A 364 -0.81 -14.63 8.56
N LEU A 365 -1.72 -14.08 7.74
CA LEU A 365 -1.85 -14.39 6.33
C LEU A 365 -1.31 -13.25 5.47
N GLN A 366 -0.48 -13.56 4.47
CA GLN A 366 0.07 -12.55 3.56
C GLN A 366 0.45 -13.13 2.19
N GLY A 367 -0.02 -12.50 1.10
CA GLY A 367 0.43 -12.78 -0.26
C GLY A 367 1.31 -11.66 -0.82
N PRO A 368 2.62 -11.57 -0.48
CA PRO A 368 3.52 -10.52 -0.97
C PRO A 368 3.82 -10.62 -2.47
N LYS A 369 4.50 -9.61 -3.02
CA LYS A 369 4.83 -9.52 -4.46
C LYS A 369 5.49 -10.77 -5.05
N ASN A 370 6.24 -11.53 -4.26
CA ASN A 370 7.07 -12.64 -4.72
C ASN A 370 6.29 -13.88 -5.20
N GLY A 371 4.97 -13.92 -5.01
CA GLY A 371 4.10 -14.95 -5.58
C GLY A 371 3.87 -16.18 -4.72
N PHE A 372 4.39 -16.22 -3.49
CA PHE A 372 4.03 -17.21 -2.48
C PHE A 372 3.07 -16.60 -1.46
N PHE A 373 2.09 -17.38 -1.00
CA PHE A 373 1.16 -17.01 0.06
C PHE A 373 1.66 -17.63 1.36
N TYR A 374 1.93 -16.81 2.36
CA TYR A 374 2.54 -17.21 3.63
C TYR A 374 1.49 -17.27 4.74
N VAL A 375 1.60 -18.31 5.55
CA VAL A 375 0.89 -18.47 6.81
C VAL A 375 1.94 -18.59 7.90
N LEU A 376 2.03 -17.59 8.78
CA LEU A 376 2.96 -17.56 9.90
C LEU A 376 2.22 -17.65 11.22
N ASP A 377 2.80 -18.25 12.25
CA ASP A 377 2.32 -18.04 13.62
C ASP A 377 2.65 -16.61 14.05
N ARG A 378 1.61 -15.82 14.35
CA ARG A 378 1.80 -14.40 14.68
C ARG A 378 2.38 -14.18 16.07
N GLU A 379 2.39 -15.18 16.96
CA GLU A 379 3.05 -15.05 18.27
C GLU A 379 4.57 -14.92 18.14
N ASN A 380 5.18 -15.66 17.21
CA ASN A 380 6.63 -15.87 17.18
C ASN A 380 7.29 -15.83 15.79
N GLY A 381 6.50 -15.67 14.72
CA GLY A 381 6.99 -15.60 13.34
C GLY A 381 7.33 -16.97 12.72
N GLU A 382 6.95 -18.09 13.34
CA GLU A 382 7.17 -19.43 12.79
C GLU A 382 6.43 -19.60 11.45
N LEU A 383 7.15 -20.06 10.41
CA LEU A 383 6.53 -20.40 9.14
C LEU A 383 5.69 -21.69 9.26
N LEU A 384 4.40 -21.59 8.96
CA LEU A 384 3.47 -22.73 9.00
C LEU A 384 3.20 -23.29 7.60
N ARG A 385 2.93 -22.43 6.61
CA ARG A 385 2.70 -22.79 5.21
C ARG A 385 3.24 -21.70 4.28
N ALA A 386 3.72 -22.08 3.10
CA ALA A 386 4.04 -21.16 2.02
C ALA A 386 3.80 -21.81 0.66
N ASN A 387 2.78 -21.35 -0.07
CA ASN A 387 2.34 -21.97 -1.32
C ASN A 387 2.32 -20.94 -2.46
N PRO A 388 2.74 -21.29 -3.69
CA PRO A 388 2.61 -20.39 -4.82
C PRO A 388 1.13 -20.10 -5.12
N TYR A 389 0.76 -18.84 -5.35
CA TYR A 389 -0.61 -18.45 -5.72
C TYR A 389 -0.72 -17.91 -7.16
N VAL A 390 0.42 -17.72 -7.82
CA VAL A 390 0.58 -17.05 -9.12
C VAL A 390 1.65 -17.75 -9.94
N ARG A 391 1.73 -17.49 -11.25
CA ARG A 391 2.87 -17.97 -12.04
C ARG A 391 4.15 -17.25 -11.61
N LEU A 392 5.18 -18.03 -11.31
CA LEU A 392 6.48 -17.52 -10.89
C LEU A 392 7.61 -18.38 -11.46
N ASN A 393 8.78 -17.77 -11.68
CA ASN A 393 9.97 -18.47 -12.18
C ASN A 393 11.23 -18.23 -11.35
N TRP A 394 11.28 -17.17 -10.54
CA TRP A 394 12.46 -16.77 -9.75
C TRP A 394 12.88 -17.80 -8.68
N ALA A 395 11.93 -18.59 -8.18
CA ALA A 395 12.15 -19.66 -7.21
C ALA A 395 11.32 -20.89 -7.58
N THR A 396 11.72 -22.06 -7.10
CA THR A 396 11.00 -23.32 -7.36
C THR A 396 9.98 -23.64 -6.28
N HIS A 397 10.30 -23.34 -5.02
CA HIS A 397 9.45 -23.56 -3.84
C HIS A 397 10.06 -22.83 -2.62
N ILE A 398 9.32 -22.83 -1.50
CA ILE A 398 9.88 -22.52 -0.18
C ILE A 398 10.29 -23.83 0.49
N ASP A 399 11.55 -23.94 0.90
CA ASP A 399 12.02 -25.04 1.72
C ASP A 399 11.49 -24.87 3.15
N MET A 400 10.48 -25.67 3.51
CA MET A 400 9.82 -25.60 4.82
C MET A 400 10.74 -25.96 5.99
N ALA A 401 11.88 -26.63 5.78
CA ALA A 401 12.82 -26.92 6.86
C ALA A 401 13.67 -25.68 7.24
N THR A 402 13.95 -24.81 6.27
CA THR A 402 14.75 -23.60 6.47
C THR A 402 13.91 -22.32 6.48
N GLY A 403 12.69 -22.37 5.95
CA GLY A 403 11.82 -21.23 5.71
C GLY A 403 12.25 -20.35 4.55
N ARG A 404 13.16 -20.83 3.68
CA ARG A 404 13.80 -20.02 2.64
C ARG A 404 13.34 -20.39 1.23
N PRO A 405 13.20 -19.43 0.31
CA PRO A 405 13.00 -19.74 -1.09
C PRO A 405 14.20 -20.47 -1.69
N VAL A 406 13.92 -21.51 -2.48
CA VAL A 406 14.92 -22.16 -3.32
C VAL A 406 14.92 -21.45 -4.67
N GLU A 407 15.77 -20.42 -4.79
CA GLU A 407 15.93 -19.63 -6.01
C GLU A 407 16.26 -20.52 -7.22
N ASN A 408 15.68 -20.18 -8.37
CA ASN A 408 15.96 -20.84 -9.63
C ASN A 408 17.25 -20.25 -10.23
N PRO A 409 18.35 -21.00 -10.31
CA PRO A 409 19.62 -20.48 -10.82
C PRO A 409 19.54 -20.08 -12.30
N GLU A 410 18.60 -20.64 -13.07
CA GLU A 410 18.39 -20.24 -14.47
C GLU A 410 17.85 -18.80 -14.59
N MET A 411 17.25 -18.27 -13.52
CA MET A 411 16.67 -16.92 -13.46
C MET A 411 17.61 -15.85 -12.89
N ALA A 412 18.93 -16.12 -12.83
CA ALA A 412 19.95 -15.15 -12.41
C ALA A 412 20.14 -14.04 -13.45
N TYR A 413 19.32 -12.98 -13.37
CA TYR A 413 19.34 -11.91 -14.37
C TYR A 413 20.62 -11.06 -14.37
N ASP A 414 21.41 -11.13 -13.29
CA ASP A 414 22.70 -10.47 -13.15
C ASP A 414 23.84 -11.18 -13.88
N GLU A 415 23.56 -12.37 -14.42
CA GLU A 415 24.39 -13.10 -15.38
C GLU A 415 23.84 -12.97 -16.80
N LYS A 416 22.51 -13.14 -16.96
CA LYS A 416 21.84 -13.08 -18.26
C LYS A 416 20.48 -12.40 -18.14
N ALA A 417 20.30 -11.29 -18.85
CA ALA A 417 19.04 -10.57 -18.89
C ALA A 417 17.88 -11.43 -19.40
N GLN A 418 16.71 -11.33 -18.78
CA GLN A 418 15.59 -12.25 -19.01
C GLN A 418 14.24 -11.75 -18.45
N TRP A 419 13.15 -12.42 -18.85
CA TRP A 419 11.81 -12.20 -18.30
C TRP A 419 11.64 -12.85 -16.93
N VAL A 420 11.30 -12.05 -15.91
CA VAL A 420 11.04 -12.52 -14.54
C VAL A 420 9.54 -12.48 -14.24
N LEU A 421 9.07 -13.51 -13.54
CA LEU A 421 7.71 -13.68 -13.03
C LEU A 421 7.76 -14.02 -11.53
N PRO A 422 6.97 -13.34 -10.68
CA PRO A 422 6.25 -12.10 -10.99
C PRO A 422 7.22 -10.96 -11.35
N SER A 423 6.71 -9.90 -11.97
CA SER A 423 7.49 -8.67 -12.19
C SER A 423 7.54 -7.80 -10.93
N ASN A 424 8.12 -6.60 -11.02
CA ASN A 424 8.08 -5.56 -10.00
C ASN A 424 6.64 -5.12 -9.64
N ALA A 425 5.66 -5.41 -10.51
CA ALA A 425 4.25 -5.26 -10.19
C ALA A 425 3.82 -6.20 -9.04
N GLY A 426 4.51 -7.33 -8.89
CA GLY A 426 4.21 -8.43 -7.97
C GLY A 426 3.07 -9.32 -8.46
N GLY A 427 2.96 -10.52 -7.91
CA GLY A 427 1.80 -11.38 -8.09
C GLY A 427 0.54 -10.80 -7.43
N HIS A 428 0.75 -10.03 -6.36
CA HIS A 428 -0.22 -9.22 -5.63
C HIS A 428 0.52 -7.97 -5.14
N SER A 429 -0.17 -6.84 -5.08
CA SER A 429 0.41 -5.55 -4.69
C SER A 429 -0.43 -4.92 -3.59
N TRP A 430 -0.63 -3.62 -3.58
CA TRP A 430 -1.26 -2.89 -2.48
C TRP A 430 -2.80 -3.04 -2.39
N GLN A 431 -3.42 -3.64 -3.41
CA GLN A 431 -4.88 -3.74 -3.48
C GLN A 431 -5.35 -4.79 -2.50
N ALA A 432 -6.15 -4.37 -1.51
CA ALA A 432 -6.47 -5.24 -0.39
C ALA A 432 -7.06 -6.60 -0.75
N MET A 433 -6.64 -7.63 -0.02
CA MET A 433 -7.35 -8.90 0.04
C MET A 433 -8.42 -8.88 1.13
N ALA A 434 -9.43 -9.72 0.99
CA ALA A 434 -10.41 -10.02 2.05
C ALA A 434 -10.27 -11.49 2.45
N VAL A 435 -10.50 -11.79 3.72
CA VAL A 435 -10.41 -13.15 4.25
C VAL A 435 -11.73 -13.52 4.91
N ASP A 436 -12.32 -14.63 4.49
CA ASP A 436 -13.47 -15.25 5.14
C ASP A 436 -12.99 -16.06 6.35
N PRO A 437 -13.23 -15.61 7.60
CA PRO A 437 -12.74 -16.30 8.77
C PRO A 437 -13.46 -17.62 9.04
N ASP A 438 -14.71 -17.77 8.58
CA ASP A 438 -15.50 -18.99 8.79
C ASP A 438 -15.04 -20.13 7.87
N ARG A 439 -14.64 -19.78 6.65
CA ARG A 439 -14.16 -20.74 5.64
C ARG A 439 -12.64 -20.88 5.61
N GLY A 440 -11.92 -19.91 6.17
CA GLY A 440 -10.47 -19.83 6.06
C GLY A 440 -10.00 -19.57 4.62
N ILE A 441 -10.78 -18.85 3.81
CA ILE A 441 -10.49 -18.57 2.39
C ILE A 441 -10.06 -17.11 2.22
N ALA A 442 -9.01 -16.88 1.44
CA ALA A 442 -8.58 -15.54 1.03
C ALA A 442 -9.05 -15.22 -0.38
N TYR A 443 -9.69 -14.07 -0.56
CA TYR A 443 -10.06 -13.50 -1.85
C TYR A 443 -9.00 -12.48 -2.25
N LEU A 444 -8.19 -12.82 -3.25
CA LEU A 444 -6.95 -12.13 -3.59
C LEU A 444 -7.02 -11.54 -5.01
N PRO A 445 -6.79 -10.22 -5.17
CA PRO A 445 -6.45 -9.64 -6.47
C PRO A 445 -5.08 -10.15 -6.91
N VAL A 446 -5.03 -10.93 -7.98
CA VAL A 446 -3.80 -11.54 -8.52
C VAL A 446 -3.50 -11.00 -9.91
N GLN A 447 -2.22 -10.83 -10.22
CA GLN A 447 -1.76 -10.43 -11.54
C GLN A 447 -0.52 -11.22 -11.96
N ASP A 448 -0.65 -11.93 -13.09
CA ASP A 448 0.46 -12.55 -13.78
C ASP A 448 1.08 -11.47 -14.67
N MET A 449 2.21 -10.90 -14.28
CA MET A 449 2.89 -9.89 -15.10
C MET A 449 4.38 -10.19 -15.19
N ALA A 450 4.91 -10.24 -16.41
CA ALA A 450 6.34 -10.36 -16.65
C ALA A 450 7.00 -8.99 -16.87
N ALA A 451 8.22 -8.82 -16.36
CA ALA A 451 9.10 -7.71 -16.73
C ALA A 451 10.49 -8.23 -17.08
N TRP A 452 11.18 -7.50 -17.95
CA TRP A 452 12.55 -7.81 -18.32
C TRP A 452 13.49 -7.27 -17.25
N TYR A 453 14.48 -8.05 -16.85
CA TYR A 453 15.51 -7.63 -15.92
C TYR A 453 16.87 -7.91 -16.53
N GLY A 454 17.77 -6.94 -16.44
CA GLY A 454 19.18 -7.06 -16.78
C GLY A 454 19.99 -5.99 -16.05
N LEU A 455 21.30 -6.20 -15.91
CA LEU A 455 22.16 -5.12 -15.39
C LEU A 455 22.38 -4.05 -16.46
N PRO A 456 22.42 -2.76 -16.07
CA PRO A 456 22.75 -1.68 -17.00
C PRO A 456 24.13 -1.88 -17.62
N GLN A 457 24.24 -1.66 -18.94
CA GLN A 457 25.52 -1.80 -19.65
C GLN A 457 26.62 -0.95 -19.05
N SER A 458 26.31 0.27 -18.59
CA SER A 458 27.27 1.14 -17.91
C SER A 458 27.89 0.49 -16.69
N PHE A 459 27.11 -0.24 -15.88
CA PHE A 459 27.62 -0.96 -14.72
C PHE A 459 28.44 -2.19 -15.14
N LEU A 460 28.05 -2.89 -16.20
CA LEU A 460 28.82 -4.02 -16.73
C LEU A 460 30.20 -3.59 -17.24
N ASP A 461 30.29 -2.40 -17.83
CA ASP A 461 31.54 -1.85 -18.40
C ASP A 461 32.49 -1.32 -17.32
N THR A 462 31.96 -0.65 -16.28
CA THR A 462 32.79 0.07 -15.29
C THR A 462 32.82 -0.59 -13.91
N GLY A 463 31.82 -1.38 -13.56
CA GLY A 463 31.59 -1.87 -12.19
C GLY A 463 31.08 -0.79 -11.23
N GLU A 464 30.73 0.39 -11.74
CA GLU A 464 30.33 1.54 -10.92
C GLU A 464 28.84 1.87 -11.12
N TYR A 465 28.17 2.22 -10.03
CA TYR A 465 26.77 2.66 -10.01
C TYR A 465 26.63 3.91 -9.15
N GLU A 466 25.90 4.90 -9.67
CA GLU A 466 25.58 6.13 -8.95
C GLU A 466 24.07 6.34 -8.93
N LEU A 467 23.56 6.87 -7.81
CA LEU A 467 22.17 7.29 -7.71
C LEU A 467 21.94 8.50 -8.63
N ASP A 468 20.78 8.52 -9.25
CA ASP A 468 20.31 9.69 -9.97
C ASP A 468 19.35 10.52 -9.08
N PRO A 469 19.67 11.78 -8.75
CA PRO A 469 18.81 12.62 -7.91
C PRO A 469 17.54 13.11 -8.64
N ASN A 470 17.44 12.89 -9.96
CA ASN A 470 16.36 13.41 -10.80
C ASN A 470 15.44 12.32 -11.37
N ARG A 471 15.70 11.03 -11.10
CA ARG A 471 14.84 9.90 -11.52
C ARG A 471 15.00 8.70 -10.60
N MET A 472 14.17 7.69 -10.84
CA MET A 472 14.30 6.40 -10.14
C MET A 472 15.68 5.78 -10.38
N SER A 473 16.29 5.33 -9.29
CA SER A 473 17.61 4.69 -9.22
C SER A 473 17.45 3.19 -9.00
N LEU A 474 16.88 2.51 -10.00
CA LEU A 474 16.52 1.08 -9.89
C LEU A 474 17.74 0.16 -9.94
N GLY A 475 18.78 0.56 -10.67
CA GLY A 475 19.96 -0.27 -10.92
C GLY A 475 19.75 -1.42 -11.92
N VAL A 476 18.59 -1.50 -12.57
CA VAL A 476 18.23 -2.52 -13.58
C VAL A 476 17.93 -1.86 -14.93
N ASP A 477 18.26 -2.53 -16.04
CA ASP A 477 17.73 -2.24 -17.37
C ASP A 477 16.51 -3.13 -17.63
N MET A 478 15.32 -2.51 -17.76
CA MET A 478 14.07 -3.21 -17.99
C MET A 478 13.67 -3.27 -19.46
N ARG A 479 14.57 -2.90 -20.38
CA ARG A 479 14.32 -2.97 -21.82
C ARG A 479 14.72 -4.35 -22.35
N PRO A 480 13.81 -5.08 -23.00
CA PRO A 480 14.17 -6.33 -23.67
C PRO A 480 15.25 -6.11 -24.73
N ALA A 481 16.16 -7.08 -24.85
CA ALA A 481 17.08 -7.13 -25.98
C ALA A 481 16.31 -7.37 -27.29
N GLU A 482 16.88 -6.99 -28.44
CA GLU A 482 16.24 -7.20 -29.75
C GLU A 482 15.95 -8.68 -30.04
N ASP A 483 16.81 -9.58 -29.54
CA ASP A 483 16.68 -11.02 -29.67
C ASP A 483 16.01 -11.69 -28.44
N ALA A 484 15.40 -10.89 -27.56
CA ALA A 484 14.69 -11.40 -26.40
C ALA A 484 13.55 -12.34 -26.84
N PRO A 485 13.31 -13.44 -26.11
CA PRO A 485 12.13 -14.26 -26.34
C PRO A 485 10.85 -13.42 -26.15
N PRO A 486 9.71 -13.83 -26.75
CA PRO A 486 8.45 -13.12 -26.58
C PRO A 486 8.11 -12.92 -25.11
N ARG A 487 7.58 -11.74 -24.78
CA ARG A 487 7.11 -11.45 -23.43
C ARG A 487 6.03 -12.46 -23.01
N PRO A 488 6.14 -13.09 -21.83
CA PRO A 488 5.03 -13.85 -21.27
C PRO A 488 3.77 -13.00 -21.15
N GLU A 489 2.62 -13.59 -21.45
CA GLU A 489 1.34 -12.88 -21.42
C GLU A 489 1.02 -12.32 -20.03
N ASN A 490 0.55 -11.07 -19.99
CA ASN A 490 0.09 -10.46 -18.75
C ASN A 490 -1.40 -10.74 -18.56
N ARG A 491 -1.80 -11.19 -17.37
CA ARG A 491 -3.20 -11.48 -17.03
C ARG A 491 -3.54 -11.00 -15.62
N GLY A 492 -4.81 -10.68 -15.39
CA GLY A 492 -5.36 -10.34 -14.07
C GLY A 492 -6.39 -11.38 -13.64
N TYR A 493 -6.49 -11.63 -12.33
CA TYR A 493 -7.43 -12.58 -11.76
C TYR A 493 -7.99 -12.06 -10.43
N LEU A 494 -9.22 -12.45 -10.11
CA LEU A 494 -9.68 -12.55 -8.73
C LEU A 494 -9.65 -14.02 -8.35
N LYS A 495 -8.92 -14.38 -7.29
CA LYS A 495 -8.82 -15.77 -6.83
C LYS A 495 -9.40 -15.92 -5.44
N ALA A 496 -10.20 -16.96 -5.22
CA ALA A 496 -10.41 -17.52 -3.89
C ALA A 496 -9.42 -18.66 -3.68
N LEU A 497 -8.61 -18.55 -2.63
CA LEU A 497 -7.56 -19.52 -2.32
C LEU A 497 -7.67 -19.99 -0.88
N ASP A 498 -7.40 -21.28 -0.66
CA ASP A 498 -7.11 -21.82 0.67
C ASP A 498 -5.64 -21.50 1.01
N PRO A 499 -5.36 -20.64 2.01
CA PRO A 499 -4.00 -20.28 2.38
C PRO A 499 -3.13 -21.46 2.84
N LEU A 500 -3.74 -22.50 3.42
CA LEU A 500 -3.02 -23.62 4.00
C LEU A 500 -2.48 -24.57 2.94
N THR A 501 -3.26 -24.80 1.88
CA THR A 501 -2.95 -25.74 0.80
C THR A 501 -2.43 -25.05 -0.46
N GLY A 502 -2.74 -23.76 -0.64
CA GLY A 502 -2.53 -23.03 -1.89
C GLY A 502 -3.51 -23.43 -2.99
N GLU A 503 -4.53 -24.24 -2.68
CA GLU A 503 -5.54 -24.65 -3.65
C GLU A 503 -6.42 -23.46 -4.02
N GLU A 504 -6.62 -23.30 -5.33
CA GLU A 504 -7.56 -22.35 -5.89
C GLU A 504 -8.97 -22.94 -5.80
N VAL A 505 -9.81 -22.39 -4.93
CA VAL A 505 -11.22 -22.79 -4.82
C VAL A 505 -11.96 -22.39 -6.09
N TRP A 506 -11.72 -21.17 -6.54
CA TRP A 506 -12.14 -20.66 -7.84
C TRP A 506 -11.25 -19.49 -8.26
N SER A 507 -11.24 -19.19 -9.55
CA SER A 507 -10.57 -18.02 -10.12
C SER A 507 -11.39 -17.46 -11.25
N VAL A 508 -11.41 -16.14 -11.34
CA VAL A 508 -12.07 -15.45 -12.42
C VAL A 508 -11.13 -14.45 -13.07
N GLU A 509 -10.81 -14.72 -14.33
CA GLU A 509 -9.96 -13.88 -15.16
C GLU A 509 -10.58 -12.50 -15.39
N ARG A 510 -9.73 -11.48 -15.35
CA ARG A 510 -10.08 -10.08 -15.53
C ARG A 510 -9.54 -9.60 -16.87
N ALA A 511 -10.24 -8.66 -17.49
CA ALA A 511 -9.83 -8.09 -18.77
C ALA A 511 -8.43 -7.46 -18.74
N THR A 512 -8.00 -6.94 -17.58
CA THR A 512 -6.69 -6.33 -17.39
C THR A 512 -6.12 -6.67 -16.00
N PRO A 513 -4.78 -6.62 -15.81
CA PRO A 513 -4.17 -6.63 -14.47
C PRO A 513 -4.42 -5.31 -13.72
N TYR A 514 -3.89 -5.17 -12.49
CA TYR A 514 -4.08 -3.99 -11.62
C TYR A 514 -5.54 -3.70 -11.20
N ASN A 515 -6.34 -4.74 -10.99
CA ASN A 515 -7.69 -4.62 -10.42
C ASN A 515 -7.64 -4.19 -8.95
N GLY A 516 -8.76 -3.68 -8.44
CA GLY A 516 -8.89 -3.14 -7.08
C GLY A 516 -8.92 -4.19 -5.99
N GLY A 517 -8.98 -3.69 -4.76
CA GLY A 517 -9.08 -4.51 -3.56
C GLY A 517 -10.45 -5.18 -3.43
N THR A 518 -10.53 -6.17 -2.55
CA THR A 518 -11.74 -6.96 -2.30
C THR A 518 -12.37 -6.66 -0.95
N LEU A 519 -13.68 -6.81 -0.88
CA LEU A 519 -14.47 -6.87 0.34
C LEU A 519 -15.27 -8.18 0.33
N ALA A 520 -15.30 -8.92 1.43
CA ALA A 520 -16.16 -10.09 1.58
C ALA A 520 -17.23 -9.88 2.65
N THR A 521 -18.36 -10.57 2.56
CA THR A 521 -19.43 -10.46 3.56
C THR A 521 -20.08 -11.80 3.92
N SER A 522 -20.65 -11.89 5.13
CA SER A 522 -21.50 -13.02 5.54
C SER A 522 -22.78 -13.16 4.70
N GLY A 523 -23.08 -12.20 3.81
CA GLY A 523 -24.11 -12.32 2.77
C GLY A 523 -23.75 -13.30 1.66
N GLY A 524 -22.57 -13.93 1.70
CA GLY A 524 -22.08 -14.89 0.71
C GLY A 524 -21.57 -14.23 -0.56
N LEU A 525 -21.00 -13.02 -0.43
CA LEU A 525 -20.60 -12.16 -1.53
C LEU A 525 -19.14 -11.71 -1.40
N VAL A 526 -18.48 -11.53 -2.54
CA VAL A 526 -17.19 -10.83 -2.68
C VAL A 526 -17.38 -9.66 -3.64
N PHE A 527 -17.00 -8.46 -3.23
CA PHE A 527 -17.04 -7.27 -4.08
C PHE A 527 -15.64 -6.89 -4.53
N GLN A 528 -15.48 -6.55 -5.80
CA GLN A 528 -14.23 -6.02 -6.35
C GLN A 528 -14.52 -4.98 -7.44
N GLY A 529 -13.80 -3.86 -7.39
CA GLY A 529 -13.70 -2.93 -8.50
C GLY A 529 -12.53 -3.27 -9.41
N ASP A 530 -12.64 -3.06 -10.72
CA ASP A 530 -11.59 -3.42 -11.68
C ASP A 530 -10.96 -2.20 -12.38
N ALA A 531 -9.88 -2.45 -13.14
CA ALA A 531 -9.18 -1.41 -13.88
C ALA A 531 -9.91 -0.97 -15.16
N ALA A 532 -10.90 -1.74 -15.62
CA ALA A 532 -11.74 -1.45 -16.78
C ALA A 532 -12.94 -0.55 -16.43
N GLY A 533 -13.26 -0.41 -15.15
CA GLY A 533 -14.33 0.42 -14.63
C GLY A 533 -15.63 -0.32 -14.36
N GLN A 534 -15.52 -1.57 -13.93
CA GLN A 534 -16.61 -2.35 -13.36
C GLN A 534 -16.46 -2.45 -11.84
N LEU A 535 -17.59 -2.39 -11.13
CA LEU A 535 -17.71 -2.87 -9.76
C LEU A 535 -18.60 -4.11 -9.79
N THR A 536 -18.06 -5.23 -9.34
CA THR A 536 -18.71 -6.55 -9.48
C THR A 536 -18.90 -7.19 -8.11
N ALA A 537 -20.06 -7.84 -7.92
CA ALA A 537 -20.32 -8.75 -6.82
C ALA A 537 -20.29 -10.19 -7.33
N TYR A 538 -19.48 -11.02 -6.69
CA TYR A 538 -19.31 -12.44 -6.97
C TYR A 538 -19.94 -13.28 -5.87
N ASP A 539 -20.43 -14.47 -6.21
CA ASP A 539 -20.74 -15.49 -5.21
C ASP A 539 -19.43 -15.96 -4.56
N ALA A 540 -19.40 -15.96 -3.23
CA ALA A 540 -18.24 -16.39 -2.46
C ALA A 540 -17.89 -17.89 -2.65
N ASP A 541 -18.83 -18.75 -3.04
CA ASP A 541 -18.63 -20.20 -3.18
C ASP A 541 -17.93 -20.59 -4.49
N ASP A 542 -18.26 -19.91 -5.59
CA ASP A 542 -17.86 -20.35 -6.93
C ASP A 542 -17.36 -19.23 -7.86
N GLY A 543 -17.37 -17.98 -7.40
CA GLY A 543 -16.91 -16.83 -8.18
C GLY A 543 -17.86 -16.41 -9.30
N SER A 544 -19.09 -16.95 -9.35
CA SER A 544 -20.08 -16.53 -10.35
C SER A 544 -20.47 -15.06 -10.16
N VAL A 545 -20.64 -14.34 -11.27
CA VAL A 545 -21.06 -12.93 -11.24
C VAL A 545 -22.53 -12.85 -10.89
N LEU A 546 -22.87 -12.15 -9.81
CA LEU A 546 -24.25 -11.95 -9.35
C LEU A 546 -24.77 -10.54 -9.60
N TRP A 547 -23.88 -9.56 -9.71
CA TRP A 547 -24.21 -8.16 -9.98
C TRP A 547 -23.00 -7.41 -10.52
N GLU A 548 -23.24 -6.46 -11.43
CA GLU A 548 -22.21 -5.58 -11.99
C GLU A 548 -22.74 -4.15 -12.15
N TYR A 549 -21.83 -3.19 -12.01
CA TYR A 549 -22.10 -1.79 -12.25
C TYR A 549 -20.93 -1.11 -12.97
N GLU A 550 -21.22 -0.36 -14.04
CA GLU A 550 -20.22 0.42 -14.77
C GLU A 550 -19.89 1.70 -13.99
N THR A 551 -18.76 1.70 -13.29
CA THR A 551 -18.27 2.87 -12.54
C THR A 551 -17.71 3.96 -13.45
N ARG A 552 -17.41 3.62 -14.71
CA ARG A 552 -16.86 4.54 -15.72
C ARG A 552 -15.54 5.19 -15.27
N GLY A 553 -14.72 4.46 -14.53
CA GLY A 553 -13.42 4.88 -14.02
C GLY A 553 -12.71 3.71 -13.36
N ASN A 554 -11.37 3.68 -13.34
CA ASN A 554 -10.70 2.58 -12.66
C ASN A 554 -11.05 2.58 -11.17
N THR A 555 -11.15 1.40 -10.57
CA THR A 555 -11.55 1.26 -9.17
C THR A 555 -10.45 0.53 -8.40
N PRO A 556 -9.29 1.17 -8.17
CA PRO A 556 -8.15 0.46 -7.59
C PRO A 556 -8.25 0.38 -6.05
N ALA A 557 -9.09 1.21 -5.41
CA ALA A 557 -9.41 1.10 -3.98
C ALA A 557 -10.18 -0.17 -3.64
N SER A 558 -10.15 -0.57 -2.37
CA SER A 558 -11.06 -1.59 -1.84
C SER A 558 -12.45 -0.99 -1.59
N PRO A 559 -13.54 -1.68 -1.95
CA PRO A 559 -14.87 -1.35 -1.44
C PRO A 559 -14.92 -1.50 0.09
N ILE A 560 -15.89 -0.82 0.71
CA ILE A 560 -16.30 -1.02 2.11
C ILE A 560 -17.82 -1.18 2.18
N THR A 561 -18.32 -1.78 3.25
CA THR A 561 -19.76 -1.79 3.57
C THR A 561 -19.99 -1.30 5.00
N TYR A 562 -21.13 -0.67 5.22
CA TYR A 562 -21.55 -0.09 6.50
C TYR A 562 -23.08 -0.08 6.56
N ALA A 563 -23.66 0.24 7.71
CA ALA A 563 -25.10 0.45 7.84
C ALA A 563 -25.45 1.68 8.67
N ILE A 564 -26.54 2.34 8.32
CA ILE A 564 -27.08 3.50 9.05
C ILE A 564 -28.59 3.32 9.10
N ASP A 565 -29.18 3.48 10.29
CA ASP A 565 -30.62 3.35 10.51
C ASP A 565 -31.23 2.04 9.94
N GLY A 566 -30.46 0.96 9.96
CA GLY A 566 -30.87 -0.36 9.47
C GLY A 566 -30.79 -0.55 7.96
N GLU A 567 -30.30 0.41 7.19
CA GLU A 567 -29.99 0.26 5.76
C GLU A 567 -28.50 -0.01 5.55
N GLN A 568 -28.16 -1.06 4.81
CA GLN A 568 -26.79 -1.40 4.44
C GLN A 568 -26.40 -0.70 3.13
N TYR A 569 -25.17 -0.19 3.13
CA TYR A 569 -24.56 0.52 2.03
C TYR A 569 -23.26 -0.16 1.59
N LEU A 570 -22.91 0.00 0.32
CA LEU A 570 -21.60 -0.35 -0.25
C LEU A 570 -20.98 0.93 -0.79
N ALA A 571 -19.73 1.23 -0.46
CA ALA A 571 -19.03 2.42 -0.92
C ALA A 571 -17.68 2.07 -1.57
N VAL A 572 -17.31 2.81 -2.61
CA VAL A 572 -16.01 2.66 -3.27
C VAL A 572 -15.54 3.97 -3.90
N LEU A 573 -14.24 4.22 -3.83
CA LEU A 573 -13.61 5.32 -4.56
C LEU A 573 -13.21 4.87 -5.97
N VAL A 574 -13.57 5.70 -6.94
CA VAL A 574 -13.40 5.46 -8.37
C VAL A 574 -12.48 6.56 -8.92
N GLY A 575 -11.31 6.15 -9.42
CA GLY A 575 -10.34 7.04 -10.04
C GLY A 575 -10.60 7.27 -11.53
N ARG A 576 -9.58 7.83 -12.19
CA ARG A 576 -9.58 8.15 -13.62
C ARG A 576 -9.90 6.94 -14.52
N ALA A 577 -10.70 7.17 -15.57
CA ALA A 577 -11.01 6.19 -16.61
C ALA A 577 -9.94 6.14 -17.72
N TRP A 578 -9.72 4.96 -18.29
CA TRP A 578 -9.00 4.82 -19.56
C TRP A 578 -9.81 5.45 -20.70
N ARG A 579 -9.18 6.31 -21.52
CA ARG A 579 -9.75 6.87 -22.77
C ARG A 579 -11.05 7.69 -22.67
N ARG A 580 -11.31 8.41 -21.56
CA ARG A 580 -12.44 9.37 -21.50
C ARG A 580 -11.94 10.81 -21.47
N GLU A 581 -12.65 11.71 -22.16
CA GLU A 581 -12.23 13.11 -22.42
C GLU A 581 -12.01 13.89 -21.12
N GLU A 582 -12.82 13.56 -20.11
CA GLU A 582 -12.75 14.06 -18.76
C GLU A 582 -13.07 12.88 -17.84
N SER A 583 -12.26 12.61 -16.82
CA SER A 583 -12.66 11.65 -15.79
C SER A 583 -12.07 12.10 -14.48
N ASP A 584 -12.95 12.46 -13.56
CA ASP A 584 -12.58 12.92 -12.24
C ASP A 584 -12.86 11.85 -11.21
N GLY A 585 -12.07 11.87 -10.15
CA GLY A 585 -12.22 11.01 -8.99
C GLY A 585 -13.61 11.17 -8.37
N ARG A 586 -14.20 10.05 -7.97
CA ARG A 586 -15.55 10.00 -7.38
C ARG A 586 -15.58 9.05 -6.19
N LEU A 587 -16.43 9.34 -5.23
CA LEU A 587 -16.92 8.37 -4.26
C LEU A 587 -18.33 7.94 -4.70
N MET A 588 -18.53 6.64 -4.90
CA MET A 588 -19.82 6.05 -5.29
C MET A 588 -20.35 5.20 -4.15
N VAL A 589 -21.63 5.38 -3.81
CA VAL A 589 -22.29 4.64 -2.74
C VAL A 589 -23.58 4.01 -3.24
N PHE A 590 -23.80 2.76 -2.87
CA PHE A 590 -24.88 1.90 -3.34
C PHE A 590 -25.70 1.38 -2.16
N LYS A 591 -26.99 1.13 -2.37
CA LYS A 591 -27.88 0.41 -1.43
C LYS A 591 -29.00 -0.31 -2.18
N LEU A 592 -29.69 -1.22 -1.50
CA LEU A 592 -30.80 -1.96 -2.12
C LEU A 592 -31.93 -1.04 -2.57
N GLY A 593 -32.43 -1.26 -3.79
CA GLY A 593 -33.58 -0.58 -4.36
C GLY A 593 -33.34 0.88 -4.79
N ALA A 594 -32.13 1.41 -4.60
CA ALA A 594 -31.80 2.75 -5.08
C ALA A 594 -31.79 2.81 -6.62
N GLN A 595 -32.16 3.97 -7.16
CA GLN A 595 -32.29 4.21 -8.61
C GLN A 595 -31.55 5.48 -9.03
N GLY A 596 -30.49 5.85 -8.30
CA GLY A 596 -29.68 7.00 -8.63
C GLY A 596 -28.95 6.79 -9.95
N GLU A 597 -28.68 7.90 -10.64
CA GLU A 597 -27.88 7.93 -11.86
C GLU A 597 -26.61 8.74 -11.61
N THR A 598 -25.56 8.45 -12.36
CA THR A 598 -24.38 9.33 -12.35
C THR A 598 -24.77 10.65 -13.01
N THR A 599 -24.62 11.76 -12.29
CA THR A 599 -25.02 13.10 -12.78
C THR A 599 -24.14 13.64 -13.92
N ARG A 600 -23.07 12.93 -14.29
CA ARG A 600 -22.13 13.31 -15.35
C ARG A 600 -21.97 12.15 -16.34
N GLU A 601 -22.46 12.35 -17.55
CA GLU A 601 -22.16 11.49 -18.70
C GLU A 601 -20.68 11.67 -19.06
N LEU A 602 -19.89 10.60 -18.94
CA LEU A 602 -18.51 10.56 -19.45
C LEU A 602 -18.52 9.82 -20.78
N GLY A 603 -18.44 10.55 -21.89
CA GLY A 603 -18.33 9.95 -23.23
C GLY A 603 -16.99 9.24 -23.44
N ASP A 604 -16.96 8.27 -24.36
CA ASP A 604 -15.72 7.71 -24.87
C ASP A 604 -14.99 8.78 -25.69
N ALA A 605 -13.70 9.02 -25.41
CA ALA A 605 -12.91 9.97 -26.18
C ALA A 605 -12.50 9.35 -27.51
N GLU A 606 -12.87 9.98 -28.63
CA GLU A 606 -12.26 9.66 -29.91
C GLU A 606 -10.79 10.11 -29.90
N MET A 607 -9.88 9.26 -30.36
CA MET A 607 -8.46 9.62 -30.41
C MET A 607 -8.26 10.79 -31.38
N PRO A 608 -7.73 11.95 -30.93
CA PRO A 608 -7.53 13.11 -31.79
C PRO A 608 -6.65 12.78 -33.00
N GLU A 609 -6.77 13.55 -34.09
CA GLU A 609 -5.85 13.43 -35.22
C GLU A 609 -4.49 14.04 -34.84
N PRO A 610 -3.41 13.23 -34.72
CA PRO A 610 -2.12 13.76 -34.37
C PRO A 610 -1.56 14.61 -35.52
N PRO A 611 -0.62 15.54 -35.26
CA PRO A 611 0.13 16.22 -36.30
C PRO A 611 0.85 15.23 -37.24
N PRO A 612 1.22 15.66 -38.46
CA PRO A 612 1.99 14.82 -39.37
C PRO A 612 3.29 14.34 -38.73
N LEU A 613 3.59 13.05 -38.89
CA LEU A 613 4.89 12.49 -38.53
C LEU A 613 5.93 13.02 -39.53
N THR A 614 6.95 13.70 -39.03
CA THR A 614 8.00 14.33 -39.85
C THR A 614 9.38 13.71 -39.65
N ALA A 615 9.54 12.85 -38.63
CA ALA A 615 10.78 12.14 -38.34
C ALA A 615 10.92 10.84 -39.15
N GLY A 616 12.18 10.46 -39.45
CA GLY A 616 12.51 9.15 -39.99
C GLY A 616 12.59 8.07 -38.90
N GLU A 617 12.73 6.81 -39.30
CA GLU A 617 12.75 5.65 -38.38
C GLU A 617 13.83 5.75 -37.29
N GLU A 618 15.03 6.22 -37.62
CA GLU A 618 16.14 6.37 -36.67
C GLU A 618 15.82 7.41 -35.58
N ASP A 619 15.22 8.53 -35.95
CA ASP A 619 14.81 9.59 -35.03
C ASP A 619 13.67 9.13 -34.12
N ILE A 620 12.74 8.31 -34.65
CA ILE A 620 11.66 7.70 -33.87
C ILE A 620 12.24 6.72 -32.85
N ALA A 621 13.17 5.86 -33.24
CA ALA A 621 13.84 4.92 -32.34
C ALA A 621 14.64 5.66 -31.24
N ARG A 622 15.28 6.78 -31.59
CA ARG A 622 15.94 7.63 -30.60
C ARG A 622 14.93 8.30 -29.66
N GLY A 623 13.81 8.78 -30.20
CA GLY A 623 12.68 9.32 -29.44
C GLY A 623 12.11 8.32 -28.45
N GLU A 624 11.98 7.05 -28.84
CA GLU A 624 11.57 5.94 -27.98
C GLU A 624 12.52 5.74 -26.80
N VAL A 625 13.84 5.71 -27.04
CA VAL A 625 14.84 5.57 -25.98
C VAL A 625 14.74 6.74 -24.99
N LEU A 626 14.58 7.97 -25.49
CA LEU A 626 14.42 9.16 -24.67
C LEU A 626 13.11 9.16 -23.88
N TYR A 627 12.01 8.72 -24.50
CA TYR A 627 10.72 8.55 -23.87
C TYR A 627 10.78 7.51 -22.74
N ASN A 628 11.36 6.34 -23.02
CA ASN A 628 11.56 5.27 -22.04
C ASN A 628 12.49 5.68 -20.89
N ARG A 629 13.40 6.63 -21.14
CA ARG A 629 14.27 7.17 -20.10
C ARG A 629 13.58 8.22 -19.21
N THR A 630 12.60 8.95 -19.74
CA THR A 630 12.14 10.21 -19.13
C THR A 630 10.65 10.22 -18.78
N CYS A 631 9.82 9.57 -19.59
CA CYS A 631 8.37 9.70 -19.59
C CYS A 631 7.64 8.43 -19.13
N VAL A 632 8.21 7.25 -19.42
CA VAL A 632 7.52 5.94 -19.25
C VAL A 632 7.02 5.68 -17.83
N GLY A 633 7.72 6.16 -16.80
CA GLY A 633 7.32 5.98 -15.40
C GLY A 633 5.98 6.63 -15.06
N CYS A 634 5.59 7.68 -15.79
CA CYS A 634 4.31 8.37 -15.61
C CYS A 634 3.32 8.06 -16.73
N HIS A 635 3.80 7.93 -17.97
CA HIS A 635 2.98 7.86 -19.18
C HIS A 635 2.92 6.47 -19.82
N GLY A 636 3.51 5.46 -19.18
CA GLY A 636 3.41 4.04 -19.53
C GLY A 636 4.24 3.62 -20.74
N ILE A 637 4.37 2.31 -20.96
CA ILE A 637 5.12 1.74 -22.09
C ILE A 637 4.35 2.02 -23.38
N ASP A 638 5.06 2.27 -24.50
CA ASP A 638 4.47 2.59 -25.80
C ASP A 638 3.57 3.84 -25.80
N ALA A 639 3.78 4.75 -24.85
CA ALA A 639 2.89 5.87 -24.56
C ALA A 639 1.45 5.48 -24.21
N VAL A 640 1.21 4.19 -23.94
CA VAL A 640 -0.04 3.69 -23.36
C VAL A 640 0.07 3.89 -21.86
N ALA A 641 -0.55 4.97 -21.38
CA ALA A 641 -0.52 5.22 -19.95
C ALA A 641 -1.16 4.03 -19.21
N THR A 642 -0.83 3.89 -17.92
CA THR A 642 -1.55 3.02 -16.98
C THR A 642 -2.03 3.80 -15.75
N ILE A 643 -1.71 5.11 -15.69
CA ILE A 643 -1.84 5.92 -14.49
C ILE A 643 -2.20 7.38 -14.79
N ASN A 644 -1.40 8.07 -15.63
CA ASN A 644 -1.60 9.49 -15.99
C ASN A 644 -2.21 9.66 -17.39
N ALA A 645 -2.13 10.88 -17.94
CA ALA A 645 -2.54 11.19 -19.30
C ALA A 645 -1.84 10.28 -20.32
N ASP A 646 -2.64 9.70 -21.22
CA ASP A 646 -2.15 8.95 -22.38
C ASP A 646 -1.66 9.96 -23.42
N LEU A 647 -0.36 9.98 -23.71
CA LEU A 647 0.21 10.99 -24.60
C LEU A 647 -0.23 10.80 -26.06
N ARG A 648 -0.78 9.64 -26.42
CA ARG A 648 -1.36 9.41 -27.76
C ARG A 648 -2.68 10.16 -27.95
N MET A 649 -3.31 10.59 -26.85
CA MET A 649 -4.57 11.35 -26.84
C MET A 649 -4.35 12.87 -26.80
N MET A 650 -3.13 13.36 -27.05
CA MET A 650 -2.84 14.80 -27.02
C MET A 650 -3.64 15.55 -28.09
N SER A 651 -4.24 16.68 -27.70
CA SER A 651 -4.82 17.63 -28.64
C SER A 651 -3.74 18.32 -29.49
N ARG A 652 -4.15 18.94 -30.60
CA ARG A 652 -3.23 19.78 -31.42
C ARG A 652 -2.55 20.87 -30.58
N ASP A 653 -3.30 21.58 -29.75
CA ASP A 653 -2.76 22.56 -28.80
C ASP A 653 -1.72 21.96 -27.85
N THR A 654 -1.94 20.73 -27.37
CA THR A 654 -0.98 20.06 -26.48
C THR A 654 0.30 19.70 -27.23
N HIS A 655 0.19 19.25 -28.48
CA HIS A 655 1.35 19.02 -29.35
C HIS A 655 2.12 20.32 -29.64
N ASP A 656 1.42 21.43 -29.88
CA ASP A 656 2.04 22.72 -30.19
C ASP A 656 2.79 23.30 -28.96
N ARG A 657 2.29 22.99 -27.77
CA ARG A 657 2.88 23.41 -26.48
C ARG A 657 3.83 22.38 -25.87
N PHE A 658 4.19 21.32 -26.60
CA PHE A 658 4.94 20.19 -26.04
C PHE A 658 6.28 20.60 -25.40
N GLN A 659 7.00 21.55 -26.03
CA GLN A 659 8.24 22.11 -25.47
C GLN A 659 8.00 22.89 -24.17
N ASP A 660 6.97 23.72 -24.13
CA ASP A 660 6.61 24.51 -22.94
C ASP A 660 6.16 23.61 -21.79
N ILE A 661 5.48 22.50 -22.10
CA ILE A 661 5.06 21.50 -21.11
C ILE A 661 6.26 20.74 -20.58
N VAL A 662 7.03 20.08 -21.46
CA VAL A 662 8.12 19.19 -21.05
C VAL A 662 9.31 19.95 -20.49
N ARG A 663 9.69 21.09 -21.08
CA ARG A 663 10.87 21.86 -20.66
C ARG A 663 10.50 23.15 -19.93
N GLY A 664 9.42 23.82 -20.33
CA GLY A 664 8.97 25.06 -19.67
C GLY A 664 8.29 24.83 -18.31
N GLY A 665 7.82 23.62 -18.01
CA GLY A 665 7.17 23.29 -16.74
C GLY A 665 5.83 24.01 -16.54
N VAL A 666 5.13 24.36 -17.63
CA VAL A 666 3.87 25.13 -17.55
C VAL A 666 2.70 24.35 -16.93
N LEU A 667 2.90 23.08 -16.60
CA LEU A 667 1.95 22.20 -15.90
C LEU A 667 2.53 21.67 -14.57
N ALA A 668 3.54 22.34 -14.00
CA ALA A 668 4.19 21.93 -12.76
C ALA A 668 3.22 21.92 -11.56
N ASP A 669 2.25 22.83 -11.55
CA ASP A 669 1.15 22.89 -10.60
C ASP A 669 0.24 21.64 -10.64
N LYS A 670 0.23 20.92 -11.77
CA LYS A 670 -0.47 19.64 -11.96
C LYS A 670 0.43 18.42 -11.80
N GLY A 671 1.68 18.60 -11.35
CA GLY A 671 2.66 17.54 -11.16
C GLY A 671 3.50 17.19 -12.39
N MET A 672 3.30 17.86 -13.55
CA MET A 672 4.15 17.70 -14.73
C MET A 672 5.28 18.73 -14.69
N LEU A 673 6.39 18.34 -14.06
CA LEU A 673 7.56 19.20 -13.87
C LEU A 673 8.35 19.44 -15.16
N SER A 674 9.24 20.44 -15.10
CA SER A 674 10.23 20.67 -16.14
C SER A 674 11.31 19.58 -16.15
N PHE A 675 11.56 19.05 -17.34
CA PHE A 675 12.65 18.14 -17.67
C PHE A 675 13.75 18.85 -18.47
N ALA A 676 13.83 20.18 -18.42
CA ALA A 676 14.84 20.94 -19.18
C ALA A 676 16.29 20.55 -18.84
N ALA A 677 16.52 20.01 -17.64
CA ALA A 677 17.82 19.47 -17.21
C ALA A 677 18.11 18.06 -17.73
N ALA A 678 17.09 17.30 -18.14
CA ALA A 678 17.19 15.90 -18.57
C ALA A 678 17.10 15.72 -20.09
N VAL A 679 16.45 16.65 -20.80
CA VAL A 679 16.27 16.61 -22.25
C VAL A 679 16.47 18.00 -22.89
N THR A 680 17.20 18.01 -24.00
CA THR A 680 17.36 19.18 -24.86
C THR A 680 16.08 19.46 -25.66
N GLU A 681 16.01 20.64 -26.30
CA GLU A 681 14.89 20.99 -27.18
C GLU A 681 14.74 20.00 -28.35
N HIS A 682 15.86 19.61 -28.97
CA HIS A 682 15.87 18.62 -30.04
C HIS A 682 15.44 17.23 -29.54
N GLU A 683 15.96 16.76 -28.42
CA GLU A 683 15.53 15.47 -27.83
C GLU A 683 14.05 15.47 -27.45
N THR A 684 13.53 16.61 -26.97
CA THR A 684 12.10 16.77 -26.68
C THR A 684 11.25 16.65 -27.94
N GLU A 685 11.74 17.15 -29.08
CA GLU A 685 11.07 16.96 -30.36
C GLU A 685 11.11 15.50 -30.81
N LEU A 686 12.22 14.79 -30.63
CA LEU A 686 12.31 13.35 -30.92
C LEU A 686 11.29 12.54 -30.09
N ILE A 687 11.14 12.86 -28.80
CA ILE A 687 10.10 12.26 -27.94
C ILE A 687 8.71 12.55 -28.53
N ARG A 688 8.43 13.79 -28.94
CA ARG A 688 7.14 14.17 -29.54
C ARG A 688 6.84 13.37 -30.81
N GLN A 689 7.84 13.19 -31.67
CA GLN A 689 7.71 12.41 -32.91
C GLN A 689 7.45 10.93 -32.65
N TYR A 690 8.11 10.35 -31.64
CA TYR A 690 7.78 8.99 -31.18
C TYR A 690 6.34 8.87 -30.70
N VAL A 691 5.86 9.82 -29.89
CA VAL A 691 4.46 9.82 -29.42
C VAL A 691 3.46 9.95 -30.59
N ILE A 692 3.75 10.80 -31.58
CA ILE A 692 2.95 10.90 -32.81
C ILE A 692 2.90 9.55 -33.54
N ALA A 693 4.03 8.86 -33.68
CA ALA A 693 4.08 7.54 -34.31
C ALA A 693 3.21 6.51 -33.56
N GLN A 694 3.25 6.51 -32.22
CA GLN A 694 2.40 5.63 -31.41
C GLN A 694 0.91 5.96 -31.53
N ALA A 695 0.54 7.25 -31.62
CA ALA A 695 -0.83 7.68 -31.85
C ALA A 695 -1.35 7.22 -33.22
N LEU A 696 -0.54 7.37 -34.28
CA LEU A 696 -0.89 6.91 -35.62
C LEU A 696 -1.05 5.39 -35.67
N LYS A 697 -0.17 4.64 -35.00
CA LYS A 697 -0.28 3.19 -34.87
C LYS A 697 -1.58 2.78 -34.17
N ALA A 698 -1.89 3.40 -33.03
CA ALA A 698 -3.10 3.11 -32.27
C ALA A 698 -4.40 3.44 -33.02
N ARG A 699 -4.38 4.42 -33.93
CA ARG A 699 -5.51 4.74 -34.83
C ARG A 699 -5.66 3.77 -35.99
N ALA A 700 -4.58 3.12 -36.42
CA ALA A 700 -4.59 2.17 -37.53
C ALA A 700 -5.03 0.77 -37.10
N GLU A 701 -4.93 0.45 -35.80
CA GLU A 701 -5.45 -0.77 -35.20
C GLU A 701 -6.98 -0.67 -35.07
N PRO A 702 -7.75 -1.70 -35.48
CA PRO A 702 -9.19 -1.70 -35.28
C PRO A 702 -9.51 -1.59 -33.79
N THR A 703 -10.45 -0.72 -33.42
CA THR A 703 -10.98 -0.63 -32.06
C THR A 703 -11.40 -2.04 -31.63
N PRO A 704 -10.86 -2.61 -30.53
CA PRO A 704 -11.40 -3.84 -30.00
C PRO A 704 -12.88 -3.59 -29.69
N THR A 705 -13.76 -4.25 -30.43
CA THR A 705 -15.17 -4.32 -30.05
C THR A 705 -15.23 -4.98 -28.67
N GLN A 706 -16.05 -4.44 -27.76
CA GLN A 706 -16.32 -5.04 -26.44
C GLN A 706 -16.73 -6.53 -26.51
N ASP A 707 -17.14 -7.02 -27.69
CA ASP A 707 -17.48 -8.43 -27.96
C ASP A 707 -16.31 -9.32 -28.41
N ALA A 708 -15.09 -8.80 -28.46
CA ALA A 708 -13.91 -9.59 -28.78
C ALA A 708 -12.95 -9.58 -27.58
N ALA A 709 -13.27 -10.42 -26.60
CA ALA A 709 -12.26 -10.97 -25.70
C ALA A 709 -11.15 -11.65 -26.53
N PRO A 710 -9.86 -11.40 -26.24
CA PRO A 710 -8.88 -12.47 -26.27
C PRO A 710 -9.09 -13.43 -25.09
#